data_AF-A0A518DZV7-F1
#
_entry.id   AF-A0A518DZV7-F1
#
_cell.length_a   1.000
_cell.length_b   1.000
_cell.length_c   1.000
_cell.angle_alpha   90.00
_cell.angle_beta   90.00
_cell.angle_gamma   90.00
#
_symmetry.space_group_name_H-M   'P 1'
#
loop_
_entity.id
_entity.type
_entity.pdbx_description
1 polymer ?
#
loop_
_entity_poly.entity_id
_entity_poly.type
_entity_poly.pdbx_seq_one_letter_code
_entity_poly.pdbx_strand_id
1 'polypeptide(L)'
;MLSLRVALLLLFLAPCLSAAEPAPIRRLLPPAGIALEPAVEADLSARVAALRQRCDQLADQPLLPDAEIFVKAVELALEHREFYKPTDVQLARQQLDLAEERLSQLEQNKSPWRQAQGLVVRGYRSEIDDSAQPYGLEIPADLPAGKPVPLYVWLHGRGDKSTDLHFIQGRLTKAGQIHPQGAIVVHPFGRQCIGFKSAGEVDVLDVVAHVRQQYSIDPQRIVLMGFSMGGAGCWHLGAHYADHWVAMSPGAGFAETAQYTHLQPADYPPSYEQKLWGLYDVPDYVRNLLNLPVIAYSGEEDRQIQAAQVMEKAFASQGEKLTHLLGPGMGHRYHPDTLAEILRRIDTAVQTGLDPHPKQVHLQTRTLRYSQMFWVQALGLGEHWKDARIDAEYDDAGQLTLATQNITALRITLPAAKANGRILIDGQQLMAKRSAQDDLRLALQGDRWVDVSQTKEQPTLAKRPGLQGPIDDIFMEPFLVVLPTGKSHSAEIDAWVQAEVQHLQSRWRALFRGELPMKKDTDITDEDIAQRHLLLFGDPSSNQLIARLQDGLPITFTDDHLTVGQEQFSRGVHLPALIYPNPLNRSKYVVLNSGPTFREDHDRTNSLQNPKLPDWAILDLRQPPSGSAPARIAAAGFFDELWQWKPVSE
;
A
#
# COMPACT_ATOMS: atom_id res chain seq x y z
N MET A 1 -2.31 34.29 -78.76
CA MET A 1 -0.98 34.27 -78.13
C MET A 1 -1.03 35.26 -76.98
N LEU A 2 -1.56 34.89 -75.81
CA LEU A 2 -0.93 34.12 -74.73
C LEU A 2 0.28 34.85 -74.11
N SER A 3 0.10 35.38 -72.89
CA SER A 3 1.13 35.46 -71.83
C SER A 3 0.47 36.00 -70.54
N LEU A 4 0.04 35.11 -69.65
CA LEU A 4 0.76 34.56 -68.49
C LEU A 4 0.56 35.43 -67.22
N ARG A 5 -0.48 35.10 -66.44
CA ARG A 5 -0.63 35.55 -65.05
C ARG A 5 0.16 34.59 -64.16
N VAL A 6 1.15 35.10 -63.44
CA VAL A 6 1.85 34.36 -62.38
C VAL A 6 1.08 34.58 -61.07
N ALA A 7 0.45 33.52 -60.56
CA ALA A 7 -0.08 33.49 -59.21
C ALA A 7 1.03 32.98 -58.27
N LEU A 8 1.48 33.82 -57.34
CA LEU A 8 2.37 33.41 -56.26
C LEU A 8 1.55 32.60 -55.24
N LEU A 9 1.74 31.28 -55.20
CA LEU A 9 1.31 30.43 -54.10
C LEU A 9 2.31 30.59 -52.94
N LEU A 10 1.94 31.33 -51.89
CA LEU A 10 2.67 31.32 -50.62
C LEU A 10 2.30 30.04 -49.85
N LEU A 11 3.13 29.01 -49.99
CA LEU A 11 3.13 27.84 -49.12
C LEU A 11 3.58 28.28 -47.71
N PHE A 12 2.64 28.47 -46.80
CA PHE A 12 2.92 28.44 -45.38
C PHE A 12 3.26 27.00 -44.99
N LEU A 13 4.55 26.66 -45.05
CA LEU A 13 5.10 25.52 -44.32
C LEU A 13 5.02 25.86 -42.82
N ALA A 14 3.91 25.47 -42.18
CA ALA A 14 3.88 25.37 -40.73
C ALA A 14 4.92 24.30 -40.34
N PRO A 15 5.91 24.60 -39.49
CA PRO A 15 6.75 23.55 -38.96
C PRO A 15 5.86 22.59 -38.17
N CYS A 16 5.87 21.31 -38.53
CA CYS A 16 5.47 20.25 -37.59
C CYS A 16 6.38 20.39 -36.38
N LEU A 17 5.94 21.13 -35.38
CA LEU A 17 6.48 21.06 -34.03
C LEU A 17 6.18 19.65 -33.56
N SER A 18 7.16 18.75 -33.66
CA SER A 18 7.19 17.56 -32.81
C SER A 18 6.91 18.04 -31.39
N ALA A 19 5.90 17.48 -30.72
CA ALA A 19 5.71 17.72 -29.30
C ALA A 19 7.05 17.45 -28.61
N ALA A 20 7.59 18.46 -27.92
CA ALA A 20 8.84 18.31 -27.20
C ALA A 20 8.59 17.38 -26.01
N GLU A 21 9.48 16.41 -25.78
CA GLU A 21 9.40 15.56 -24.59
C GLU A 21 9.38 16.46 -23.32
N PRO A 22 8.51 16.16 -22.33
CA PRO A 22 8.46 16.92 -21.11
C PRO A 22 9.81 16.84 -20.36
N ALA A 23 10.17 17.91 -19.67
CA ALA A 23 11.40 17.94 -18.89
C ALA A 23 11.42 16.82 -17.84
N PRO A 24 12.57 16.16 -17.60
CA PRO A 24 12.64 15.07 -16.65
C PRO A 24 12.33 15.58 -15.25
N ILE A 25 11.43 14.88 -14.55
CA ILE A 25 11.10 15.19 -13.16
C ILE A 25 12.27 14.76 -12.28
N ARG A 26 12.80 15.68 -11.49
CA ARG A 26 13.95 15.43 -10.65
C ARG A 26 13.59 14.47 -9.50
N ARG A 27 14.24 13.31 -9.47
CA ARG A 27 14.20 12.41 -8.31
C ARG A 27 14.66 13.13 -7.02
N LEU A 28 13.84 13.03 -5.97
CA LEU A 28 14.18 13.53 -4.63
C LEU A 28 14.63 12.41 -3.69
N LEU A 29 13.95 11.26 -3.72
CA LEU A 29 14.24 10.11 -2.89
C LEU A 29 14.49 8.83 -3.71
N PRO A 30 15.44 7.98 -3.28
CA PRO A 30 16.58 8.35 -2.44
C PRO A 30 17.43 9.44 -3.11
N PRO A 31 18.05 10.35 -2.34
CA PRO A 31 18.93 11.36 -2.93
C PRO A 31 20.13 10.68 -3.59
N ALA A 32 20.72 11.31 -4.60
CA ALA A 32 21.97 10.81 -5.15
C ALA A 32 23.14 11.00 -4.17
N GLY A 33 24.03 10.02 -4.13
CA GLY A 33 25.28 10.01 -3.38
C GLY A 33 26.49 10.42 -4.23
N ILE A 34 27.66 9.92 -3.85
CA ILE A 34 28.95 10.18 -4.50
C ILE A 34 29.10 9.35 -5.79
N ALA A 35 29.86 9.89 -6.74
CA ALA A 35 30.33 9.11 -7.88
C ALA A 35 31.42 8.13 -7.42
N LEU A 36 31.42 6.92 -8.00
CA LEU A 36 32.45 5.94 -7.77
C LEU A 36 33.60 6.11 -8.77
N GLU A 37 34.78 5.59 -8.41
CA GLU A 37 35.85 5.44 -9.38
C GLU A 37 35.44 4.43 -10.45
N PRO A 38 35.70 4.68 -11.76
CA PRO A 38 35.24 3.81 -12.84
C PRO A 38 35.67 2.34 -12.70
N ALA A 39 36.87 2.10 -12.15
CA ALA A 39 37.36 0.74 -11.89
C ALA A 39 36.55 0.02 -10.79
N VAL A 40 36.13 0.75 -9.75
CA VAL A 40 35.30 0.20 -8.66
C VAL A 40 33.89 -0.08 -9.16
N GLU A 41 33.32 0.84 -9.93
CA GLU A 41 31.99 0.68 -10.52
C GLU A 41 31.95 -0.51 -11.48
N ALA A 42 32.95 -0.66 -12.35
CA ALA A 42 33.06 -1.77 -13.28
C ALA A 42 33.21 -3.12 -12.56
N ASP A 43 34.00 -3.18 -11.50
CA ASP A 43 34.18 -4.39 -10.67
C ASP A 43 32.87 -4.80 -9.97
N LEU A 44 32.20 -3.87 -9.28
CA LEU A 44 30.92 -4.16 -8.62
C LEU A 44 29.84 -4.57 -9.64
N SER A 45 29.76 -3.88 -10.78
CA SER A 45 28.80 -4.20 -11.84
C SER A 45 29.03 -5.60 -12.42
N ALA A 46 30.29 -5.98 -12.67
CA ALA A 46 30.63 -7.31 -13.16
C ALA A 46 30.22 -8.41 -12.16
N ARG A 47 30.44 -8.18 -10.85
CA ARG A 47 30.02 -9.12 -9.80
C ARG A 47 28.50 -9.22 -9.70
N VAL A 48 27.78 -8.10 -9.74
CA VAL A 48 26.30 -8.10 -9.77
C VAL A 48 25.79 -8.90 -10.95
N ALA A 49 26.31 -8.67 -12.15
CA ALA A 49 25.91 -9.39 -13.36
C ALA A 49 26.11 -10.91 -13.24
N ALA A 50 27.27 -11.34 -12.73
CA ALA A 50 27.56 -12.76 -12.51
C ALA A 50 26.62 -13.41 -11.48
N LEU A 51 26.32 -12.69 -10.39
CA LEU A 51 25.42 -13.18 -9.34
C LEU A 51 23.95 -13.17 -9.77
N ARG A 52 23.52 -12.20 -10.59
CA ARG A 52 22.19 -12.20 -11.23
C ARG A 52 22.00 -13.42 -12.11
N GLN A 53 22.98 -13.75 -12.95
CA GLN A 53 22.93 -14.97 -13.75
C GLN A 53 22.78 -16.25 -12.91
N ARG A 54 23.44 -16.31 -11.75
CA ARG A 54 23.26 -17.42 -10.79
C ARG A 54 21.88 -17.43 -10.15
N CYS A 55 21.31 -16.26 -9.85
CA CYS A 55 19.93 -16.16 -9.37
C CYS A 55 18.95 -16.72 -10.41
N ASP A 56 19.13 -16.37 -11.69
CA ASP A 56 18.27 -16.85 -12.79
C ASP A 56 18.32 -18.38 -12.93
N GLN A 57 19.50 -18.98 -12.76
CA GLN A 57 19.67 -20.44 -12.77
C GLN A 57 18.98 -21.15 -11.59
N LEU A 58 18.68 -20.40 -10.52
CA LEU A 58 18.04 -20.88 -9.30
C LEU A 58 16.64 -20.30 -9.14
N ALA A 59 15.99 -19.83 -10.22
CA ALA A 59 14.68 -19.17 -10.15
C ALA A 59 13.61 -20.02 -9.44
N ASP A 60 13.70 -21.36 -9.57
CA ASP A 60 12.79 -22.31 -8.91
C ASP A 60 13.12 -22.58 -7.43
N GLN A 61 14.22 -22.05 -6.88
CA GLN A 61 14.59 -22.23 -5.47
C GLN A 61 13.71 -21.34 -4.58
N PRO A 62 12.88 -21.90 -3.68
CA PRO A 62 11.96 -21.09 -2.87
C PRO A 62 12.65 -20.12 -1.89
N LEU A 63 13.91 -20.40 -1.54
CA LEU A 63 14.72 -19.57 -0.66
C LEU A 63 15.64 -18.59 -1.42
N LEU A 64 15.54 -18.50 -2.75
CA LEU A 64 16.31 -17.55 -3.55
C LEU A 64 16.22 -16.10 -3.04
N PRO A 65 15.07 -15.59 -2.57
CA PRO A 65 15.00 -14.23 -2.05
C PRO A 65 15.98 -13.94 -0.91
N ASP A 66 16.37 -14.97 -0.12
CA ASP A 66 17.37 -14.80 0.94
C ASP A 66 18.76 -14.46 0.40
N ALA A 67 19.10 -14.79 -0.84
CA ALA A 67 20.35 -14.40 -1.48
C ALA A 67 20.18 -13.16 -2.38
N GLU A 68 19.06 -13.10 -3.10
CA GLU A 68 18.82 -12.09 -4.13
C GLU A 68 18.77 -10.66 -3.58
N ILE A 69 18.24 -10.47 -2.37
CA ILE A 69 18.16 -9.13 -1.74
C ILE A 69 19.51 -8.42 -1.67
N PHE A 70 20.61 -9.16 -1.50
CA PHE A 70 21.96 -8.59 -1.44
C PHE A 70 22.45 -8.16 -2.82
N VAL A 71 22.13 -8.93 -3.85
CA VAL A 71 22.44 -8.60 -5.25
C VAL A 71 21.64 -7.36 -5.66
N LYS A 72 20.33 -7.36 -5.40
CA LYS A 72 19.42 -6.24 -5.67
C LYS A 72 19.87 -4.96 -4.97
N ALA A 73 20.27 -5.06 -3.70
CA ALA A 73 20.71 -3.90 -2.92
C ALA A 73 21.91 -3.18 -3.55
N VAL A 74 22.89 -3.94 -4.07
CA VAL A 74 24.07 -3.37 -4.72
C VAL A 74 23.76 -2.90 -6.14
N GLU A 75 22.91 -3.61 -6.87
CA GLU A 75 22.43 -3.20 -8.19
C GLU A 75 21.74 -1.84 -8.13
N LEU A 76 20.77 -1.66 -7.24
CA LEU A 76 20.09 -0.37 -7.05
C LEU A 76 21.06 0.71 -6.57
N ALA A 77 22.03 0.38 -5.72
CA ALA A 77 23.02 1.34 -5.28
C ALA A 77 23.93 1.84 -6.43
N LEU A 78 24.29 0.97 -7.38
CA LEU A 78 25.01 1.34 -8.60
C LEU A 78 24.13 2.19 -9.52
N GLU A 79 22.95 1.69 -9.86
CA GLU A 79 22.02 2.32 -10.80
C GLU A 79 21.59 3.72 -10.36
N HIS A 80 21.28 3.88 -9.08
CA HIS A 80 20.77 5.12 -8.53
C HIS A 80 21.85 5.95 -7.83
N ARG A 81 23.11 5.50 -7.86
CA ARG A 81 24.27 6.16 -7.27
C ARG A 81 24.03 6.44 -5.78
N GLU A 82 23.70 5.40 -5.03
CA GLU A 82 23.29 5.47 -3.62
C GLU A 82 24.43 5.17 -2.65
N PHE A 83 25.67 5.40 -3.06
CA PHE A 83 26.83 5.39 -2.18
C PHE A 83 26.96 6.77 -1.54
N TYR A 84 26.76 6.91 -0.24
CA TYR A 84 26.78 8.23 0.42
C TYR A 84 28.11 8.58 1.06
N LYS A 85 28.99 7.59 1.22
CA LYS A 85 30.37 7.73 1.72
C LYS A 85 31.28 6.69 1.08
N PRO A 86 32.61 6.93 0.99
CA PRO A 86 33.54 5.98 0.38
C PRO A 86 33.51 4.57 0.98
N THR A 87 33.21 4.45 2.28
CA THR A 87 33.11 3.15 2.97
C THR A 87 31.93 2.31 2.49
N ASP A 88 30.93 2.88 1.82
CA ASP A 88 29.77 2.12 1.31
C ASP A 88 30.17 1.14 0.20
N VAL A 89 31.30 1.39 -0.48
CA VAL A 89 31.90 0.43 -1.43
C VAL A 89 32.25 -0.88 -0.72
N GLN A 90 32.78 -0.80 0.51
CA GLN A 90 33.09 -2.00 1.29
C GLN A 90 31.81 -2.73 1.71
N LEU A 91 30.74 -2.00 2.04
CA LEU A 91 29.44 -2.59 2.35
C LEU A 91 28.88 -3.37 1.16
N ALA A 92 28.97 -2.78 -0.04
CA ALA A 92 28.54 -3.46 -1.27
C ALA A 92 29.34 -4.74 -1.52
N ARG A 93 30.68 -4.69 -1.37
CA ARG A 93 31.52 -5.89 -1.49
C ARG A 93 31.10 -6.98 -0.52
N GLN A 94 30.91 -6.64 0.76
CA GLN A 94 30.48 -7.58 1.80
C GLN A 94 29.11 -8.21 1.51
N GLN A 95 28.16 -7.42 0.99
CA GLN A 95 26.85 -7.98 0.62
C GLN A 95 26.93 -8.88 -0.61
N LEU A 96 27.74 -8.57 -1.61
CA LEU A 96 27.99 -9.48 -2.72
C LEU A 96 28.71 -10.77 -2.27
N ASP A 97 29.61 -10.69 -1.29
CA ASP A 97 30.23 -11.88 -0.69
C ASP A 97 29.18 -12.77 0.00
N LEU A 98 28.26 -12.17 0.75
CA LEU A 98 27.13 -12.89 1.37
C LEU A 98 26.16 -13.47 0.34
N ALA A 99 25.90 -12.75 -0.75
CA ALA A 99 25.07 -13.25 -1.86
C ALA A 99 25.70 -14.51 -2.47
N GLU A 100 26.99 -14.44 -2.78
CA GLU A 100 27.77 -15.55 -3.32
C GLU A 100 27.80 -16.76 -2.38
N GLU A 101 27.98 -16.53 -1.08
CA GLU A 101 27.91 -17.57 -0.06
C GLU A 101 26.53 -18.24 -0.04
N ARG A 102 25.44 -17.46 0.02
CA ARG A 102 24.08 -18.00 0.08
C ARG A 102 23.70 -18.75 -1.19
N LEU A 103 24.03 -18.21 -2.37
CA LEU A 103 23.80 -18.90 -3.65
C LEU A 103 24.54 -20.24 -3.69
N SER A 104 25.81 -20.27 -3.25
CA SER A 104 26.59 -21.51 -3.23
C SER A 104 26.03 -22.55 -2.24
N GLN A 105 25.39 -22.10 -1.16
CA GLN A 105 24.68 -22.96 -0.22
C GLN A 105 23.35 -23.47 -0.83
N LEU A 106 22.58 -22.61 -1.53
CA LEU A 106 21.36 -23.01 -2.22
C LEU A 106 21.61 -24.04 -3.33
N GLU A 107 22.69 -23.88 -4.11
CA GLU A 107 23.14 -24.89 -5.10
C GLU A 107 23.37 -26.27 -4.48
N GLN A 108 23.70 -26.31 -3.19
CA GLN A 108 23.89 -27.53 -2.40
C GLN A 108 22.66 -27.90 -1.56
N ASN A 109 21.52 -27.23 -1.75
CA ASN A 109 20.29 -27.35 -0.95
C ASN A 109 20.52 -27.14 0.57
N LYS A 110 21.42 -26.22 0.92
CA LYS A 110 21.72 -25.81 2.29
C LYS A 110 21.20 -24.41 2.56
N SER A 111 20.73 -24.18 3.79
CA SER A 111 20.20 -22.88 4.23
C SER A 111 20.50 -22.63 5.72
N PRO A 112 21.79 -22.55 6.14
CA PRO A 112 22.17 -22.45 7.55
C PRO A 112 21.61 -21.21 8.25
N TRP A 113 21.38 -20.11 7.51
CA TRP A 113 20.80 -18.88 8.05
C TRP A 113 19.37 -19.05 8.62
N ARG A 114 18.63 -20.11 8.25
CA ARG A 114 17.31 -20.40 8.83
C ARG A 114 17.39 -20.83 10.29
N GLN A 115 18.53 -21.37 10.71
CA GLN A 115 18.80 -21.82 12.08
C GLN A 115 19.70 -20.84 12.84
N ALA A 116 20.15 -19.77 12.19
CA ALA A 116 21.00 -18.76 12.82
C ALA A 116 20.25 -18.03 13.94
N GLN A 117 20.98 -17.71 15.00
CA GLN A 117 20.53 -16.89 16.12
C GLN A 117 21.21 -15.51 16.04
N GLY A 118 20.73 -14.56 16.84
CA GLY A 118 21.20 -13.18 16.84
C GLY A 118 20.58 -12.37 15.71
N LEU A 119 21.40 -11.59 15.01
CA LEU A 119 20.97 -10.72 13.93
C LEU A 119 20.95 -11.48 12.61
N VAL A 120 19.78 -11.63 12.02
CA VAL A 120 19.61 -12.38 10.76
C VAL A 120 18.85 -11.52 9.76
N VAL A 121 19.43 -11.35 8.56
CA VAL A 121 18.69 -10.75 7.43
C VAL A 121 18.13 -11.87 6.56
N ARG A 122 16.85 -11.72 6.20
CA ARG A 122 16.09 -12.63 5.36
C ARG A 122 15.46 -11.84 4.20
N GLY A 123 15.14 -12.55 3.13
CA GLY A 123 14.36 -12.02 2.02
C GLY A 123 13.05 -12.77 1.86
N TYR A 124 12.08 -12.14 1.22
CA TYR A 124 10.87 -12.76 0.71
C TYR A 124 10.56 -12.21 -0.68
N ARG A 125 9.71 -12.91 -1.44
CA ARG A 125 9.23 -12.46 -2.74
C ARG A 125 7.92 -11.71 -2.53
N SER A 126 7.87 -10.43 -2.91
CA SER A 126 6.63 -9.65 -2.80
C SER A 126 5.62 -10.09 -3.85
N GLU A 127 4.36 -10.30 -3.45
CA GLU A 127 3.30 -10.69 -4.38
C GLU A 127 2.90 -9.56 -5.33
N ILE A 128 3.11 -8.29 -4.94
CA ILE A 128 2.74 -7.11 -5.73
C ILE A 128 3.47 -7.10 -7.08
N ASP A 129 4.78 -7.31 -7.05
CA ASP A 129 5.66 -7.01 -8.17
C ASP A 129 6.79 -8.03 -8.40
N ASP A 130 6.75 -9.16 -7.70
CA ASP A 130 7.72 -10.27 -7.82
C ASP A 130 9.17 -9.85 -7.49
N SER A 131 9.37 -8.74 -6.79
CA SER A 131 10.68 -8.32 -6.34
C SER A 131 11.06 -8.96 -5.01
N ALA A 132 12.35 -9.28 -4.83
CA ALA A 132 12.86 -9.73 -3.55
C ALA A 132 12.99 -8.54 -2.58
N GLN A 133 12.34 -8.61 -1.41
CA GLN A 133 12.35 -7.54 -0.40
C GLN A 133 13.02 -8.01 0.91
N PRO A 134 13.89 -7.20 1.53
CA PRO A 134 14.59 -7.59 2.75
C PRO A 134 13.77 -7.34 4.02
N TYR A 135 14.04 -8.13 5.06
CA TYR A 135 13.66 -7.81 6.44
C TYR A 135 14.75 -8.30 7.41
N GLY A 136 14.82 -7.66 8.58
CA GLY A 136 15.75 -8.03 9.65
C GLY A 136 15.05 -8.81 10.76
N LEU A 137 15.77 -9.73 11.39
CA LEU A 137 15.34 -10.49 12.56
C LEU A 137 16.34 -10.35 13.69
N GLU A 138 15.82 -10.30 14.91
CA GLU A 138 16.57 -10.52 16.14
C GLU A 138 16.03 -11.78 16.80
N ILE A 139 16.84 -12.82 16.82
CA ILE A 139 16.48 -14.17 17.30
C ILE A 139 17.30 -14.45 18.57
N PRO A 140 16.71 -14.39 19.77
CA PRO A 140 17.43 -14.68 21.01
C PRO A 140 18.00 -16.11 21.02
N ALA A 141 19.16 -16.30 21.67
CA ALA A 141 19.79 -17.61 21.79
C ALA A 141 19.03 -18.54 22.76
N ASP A 142 18.26 -17.95 23.66
CA ASP A 142 17.52 -18.58 24.76
C ASP A 142 16.03 -18.80 24.44
N LEU A 143 15.64 -18.79 23.15
CA LEU A 143 14.26 -19.07 22.78
C LEU A 143 13.80 -20.44 23.31
N PRO A 144 12.58 -20.54 23.88
CA PRO A 144 12.04 -21.80 24.39
C PRO A 144 11.95 -22.87 23.29
N ALA A 145 12.68 -23.97 23.46
CA ALA A 145 12.70 -25.06 22.48
C ALA A 145 11.30 -25.66 22.27
N GLY A 146 10.90 -25.80 21.00
CA GLY A 146 9.68 -26.51 20.60
C GLY A 146 8.35 -25.82 20.93
N LYS A 147 8.36 -24.55 21.38
CA LYS A 147 7.13 -23.79 21.68
C LYS A 147 6.96 -22.61 20.72
N PRO A 148 5.72 -22.29 20.30
CA PRO A 148 5.44 -21.02 19.64
C PRO A 148 5.81 -19.84 20.55
N VAL A 149 6.50 -18.85 19.99
CA VAL A 149 6.97 -17.65 20.70
C VAL A 149 6.25 -16.40 20.19
N PRO A 150 6.17 -15.33 21.01
CA PRO A 150 5.67 -14.03 20.54
C PRO A 150 6.53 -13.44 19.43
N LEU A 151 5.92 -12.61 18.59
CA LEU A 151 6.59 -11.83 17.56
C LEU A 151 6.37 -10.34 17.82
N TYR A 152 7.45 -9.57 17.85
CA TYR A 152 7.39 -8.11 17.95
C TYR A 152 7.74 -7.52 16.59
N VAL A 153 6.77 -6.87 15.95
CA VAL A 153 6.98 -6.12 14.71
C VAL A 153 7.44 -4.72 15.09
N TRP A 154 8.68 -4.38 14.75
CA TRP A 154 9.26 -3.07 15.00
C TRP A 154 9.40 -2.28 13.70
N LEU A 155 8.61 -1.21 13.58
CA LEU A 155 8.62 -0.29 12.45
C LEU A 155 9.62 0.84 12.69
N HIS A 156 10.59 0.98 11.80
CA HIS A 156 11.68 1.95 11.95
C HIS A 156 11.29 3.37 11.52
N GLY A 157 12.07 4.35 11.97
CA GLY A 157 11.92 5.75 11.55
C GLY A 157 12.35 5.98 10.09
N ARG A 158 12.04 7.17 9.58
CA ARG A 158 12.41 7.56 8.22
C ARG A 158 13.92 7.75 8.10
N GLY A 159 14.49 7.27 7.00
CA GLY A 159 15.86 7.55 6.62
C GLY A 159 15.97 7.69 5.11
N ASP A 160 16.06 8.91 4.60
CA ASP A 160 16.12 9.18 3.15
C ASP A 160 17.30 8.48 2.47
N LYS A 161 18.39 8.25 3.22
CA LYS A 161 19.60 7.53 2.77
C LYS A 161 19.64 6.07 3.23
N SER A 162 18.63 5.59 3.94
CA SER A 162 18.52 4.20 4.38
C SER A 162 17.96 3.31 3.27
N THR A 163 18.72 3.18 2.17
CA THR A 163 18.39 2.29 1.04
C THR A 163 18.60 0.82 1.42
N ASP A 164 18.25 -0.13 0.55
CA ASP A 164 18.40 -1.58 0.82
C ASP A 164 19.80 -1.92 1.35
N LEU A 165 20.85 -1.39 0.70
CA LEU A 165 22.25 -1.58 1.10
C LEU A 165 22.48 -1.17 2.57
N HIS A 166 21.94 -0.03 2.98
CA HIS A 166 22.14 0.53 4.31
C HIS A 166 21.25 -0.15 5.36
N PHE A 167 20.01 -0.47 4.99
CA PHE A 167 19.08 -1.18 5.84
C PHE A 167 19.61 -2.59 6.18
N ILE A 168 19.99 -3.36 5.15
CA ILE A 168 20.56 -4.70 5.30
C ILE A 168 21.80 -4.63 6.21
N GLN A 169 22.72 -3.71 5.94
CA GLN A 169 23.91 -3.54 6.79
C GLN A 169 23.55 -3.23 8.25
N GLY A 170 22.57 -2.34 8.46
CA GLY A 170 22.08 -1.97 9.78
C GLY A 170 21.44 -3.14 10.51
N ARG A 171 20.77 -4.06 9.81
CA ARG A 171 20.18 -5.27 10.38
C ARG A 171 21.19 -6.41 10.58
N LEU A 172 22.29 -6.44 9.84
CA LEU A 172 23.40 -7.39 10.06
C LEU A 172 24.28 -7.03 11.26
N THR A 173 24.35 -5.75 11.65
CA THR A 173 25.38 -5.27 12.60
C THR A 173 24.84 -4.58 13.85
N LYS A 174 23.56 -4.20 13.87
CA LYS A 174 22.98 -3.48 15.00
C LYS A 174 21.65 -4.08 15.40
N ALA A 175 21.53 -4.41 16.68
CA ALA A 175 20.25 -4.71 17.30
C ALA A 175 19.35 -3.45 17.31
N GLY A 176 18.04 -3.67 17.41
CA GLY A 176 17.02 -2.64 17.50
C GLY A 176 16.95 -1.98 18.88
N GLN A 177 15.85 -1.28 19.13
CA GLN A 177 15.66 -0.55 20.40
C GLN A 177 14.95 -1.38 21.47
N ILE A 178 14.36 -2.52 21.09
CA ILE A 178 13.59 -3.38 21.99
C ILE A 178 14.19 -4.79 22.01
N HIS A 179 14.20 -5.39 23.20
CA HIS A 179 14.70 -6.76 23.41
C HIS A 179 13.75 -7.51 24.35
N PRO A 180 12.53 -7.82 23.89
CA PRO A 180 11.58 -8.59 24.69
C PRO A 180 12.14 -9.99 25.00
N GLN A 181 11.95 -10.46 26.23
CA GLN A 181 12.43 -11.77 26.65
C GLN A 181 11.63 -12.88 25.96
N GLY A 182 12.31 -13.90 25.43
CA GLY A 182 11.67 -15.10 24.88
C GLY A 182 10.83 -14.86 23.62
N ALA A 183 11.08 -13.77 22.88
CA ALA A 183 10.35 -13.40 21.67
C ALA A 183 11.30 -13.04 20.52
N ILE A 184 10.81 -13.15 19.28
CA ILE A 184 11.53 -12.71 18.08
C ILE A 184 11.12 -11.27 17.78
N VAL A 185 12.07 -10.42 17.40
CA VAL A 185 11.80 -9.09 16.84
C VAL A 185 12.01 -9.12 15.34
N VAL A 186 11.04 -8.62 14.57
CA VAL A 186 11.15 -8.45 13.13
C VAL A 186 11.14 -6.97 12.76
N HIS A 187 12.00 -6.62 11.80
CA HIS A 187 12.14 -5.28 11.25
C HIS A 187 11.80 -5.34 9.75
N PRO A 188 10.56 -5.03 9.35
CA PRO A 188 10.22 -4.83 7.94
C PRO A 188 10.98 -3.66 7.34
N PHE A 189 11.37 -3.74 6.06
CA PHE A 189 12.04 -2.64 5.35
C PHE A 189 11.07 -1.54 4.88
N GLY A 190 9.84 -1.92 4.51
CA GLY A 190 8.82 -0.96 4.09
C GLY A 190 9.20 -0.18 2.83
N ARG A 191 9.93 -0.79 1.89
CA ARG A 191 10.38 -0.17 0.63
C ARG A 191 10.96 1.24 0.86
N GLN A 192 11.94 1.33 1.77
CA GLN A 192 12.63 2.58 2.13
C GLN A 192 11.69 3.68 2.68
N CYS A 193 11.36 4.68 1.86
CA CYS A 193 10.55 5.84 2.24
C CYS A 193 9.15 5.80 1.63
N ILE A 194 8.73 4.69 1.02
CA ILE A 194 7.30 4.34 1.02
C ILE A 194 6.85 4.11 2.48
N GLY A 195 7.74 3.54 3.29
CA GLY A 195 7.50 3.31 4.70
C GLY A 195 6.46 2.22 4.88
N PHE A 196 5.36 2.54 5.55
CA PHE A 196 4.37 1.54 5.94
C PHE A 196 3.00 1.77 5.32
N LYS A 197 2.90 2.66 4.32
CA LYS A 197 1.70 2.89 3.50
C LYS A 197 1.83 2.20 2.15
N SER A 198 0.71 2.04 1.45
CA SER A 198 0.66 1.46 0.10
C SER A 198 1.38 0.10 0.05
N ALA A 199 2.25 -0.14 -0.94
CA ALA A 199 3.06 -1.36 -1.00
C ALA A 199 3.88 -1.63 0.28
N GLY A 200 4.31 -0.59 1.00
CA GLY A 200 5.02 -0.74 2.27
C GLY A 200 4.14 -1.28 3.41
N GLU A 201 2.82 -1.06 3.33
CA GLU A 201 1.84 -1.64 4.25
C GLU A 201 1.72 -3.15 4.03
N VAL A 202 1.57 -3.54 2.76
CA VAL A 202 1.50 -4.94 2.32
C VAL A 202 2.78 -5.68 2.71
N ASP A 203 3.94 -5.05 2.48
CA ASP A 203 5.24 -5.59 2.87
C ASP A 203 5.31 -5.96 4.37
N VAL A 204 4.68 -5.18 5.27
CA VAL A 204 4.65 -5.51 6.71
C VAL A 204 3.86 -6.80 6.96
N LEU A 205 2.68 -6.91 6.33
CA LEU A 205 1.81 -8.09 6.46
C LEU A 205 2.47 -9.33 5.86
N ASP A 206 3.10 -9.21 4.68
CA ASP A 206 3.84 -10.27 4.01
C ASP A 206 5.01 -10.74 4.87
N VAL A 207 5.76 -9.82 5.47
CA VAL A 207 6.86 -10.17 6.38
C VAL A 207 6.34 -10.94 7.59
N VAL A 208 5.24 -10.51 8.22
CA VAL A 208 4.64 -11.23 9.36
C VAL A 208 4.20 -12.63 8.93
N ALA A 209 3.52 -12.76 7.79
CA ALA A 209 3.08 -14.04 7.24
C ALA A 209 4.28 -14.95 6.95
N HIS A 210 5.31 -14.44 6.28
CA HIS A 210 6.51 -15.19 5.93
C HIS A 210 7.29 -15.62 7.19
N VAL A 211 7.42 -14.77 8.21
CA VAL A 211 8.06 -15.16 9.48
C VAL A 211 7.28 -16.28 10.16
N ARG A 212 5.95 -16.23 10.19
CA ARG A 212 5.11 -17.30 10.75
C ARG A 212 5.24 -18.63 9.99
N GLN A 213 5.51 -18.60 8.70
CA GLN A 213 5.78 -19.80 7.91
C GLN A 213 7.16 -20.39 8.21
N GLN A 214 8.15 -19.54 8.52
CA GLN A 214 9.54 -19.95 8.68
C GLN A 214 9.95 -20.24 10.13
N TYR A 215 9.23 -19.68 11.11
CA TYR A 215 9.55 -19.75 12.53
C TYR A 215 8.30 -20.12 13.34
N SER A 216 8.49 -20.77 14.50
CA SER A 216 7.40 -21.14 15.40
C SER A 216 6.86 -19.91 16.15
N ILE A 217 6.00 -19.15 15.49
CA ILE A 217 5.37 -17.95 16.03
C ILE A 217 3.94 -18.26 16.49
N ASP A 218 3.57 -17.73 17.65
CA ASP A 218 2.21 -17.76 18.13
C ASP A 218 1.38 -16.62 17.49
N PRO A 219 0.37 -16.91 16.66
CA PRO A 219 -0.41 -15.89 15.99
C PRO A 219 -1.25 -15.03 16.94
N GLN A 220 -1.49 -15.47 18.17
CA GLN A 220 -2.23 -14.70 19.18
C GLN A 220 -1.32 -13.79 20.01
N ARG A 221 -0.01 -13.79 19.75
CA ARG A 221 0.99 -13.01 20.51
C ARG A 221 1.90 -12.20 19.60
N ILE A 222 1.30 -11.50 18.65
CA ILE A 222 2.01 -10.59 17.74
C ILE A 222 1.79 -9.15 18.21
N VAL A 223 2.88 -8.40 18.42
CA VAL A 223 2.86 -7.01 18.90
C VAL A 223 3.26 -6.08 17.77
N LEU A 224 2.60 -4.93 17.66
CA LEU A 224 2.98 -3.86 16.73
C LEU A 224 3.60 -2.68 17.47
N MET A 225 4.84 -2.31 17.14
CA MET A 225 5.51 -1.13 17.71
C MET A 225 6.22 -0.34 16.63
N GLY A 226 6.40 0.96 16.86
CA GLY A 226 7.22 1.78 15.97
C GLY A 226 7.51 3.16 16.51
N PHE A 227 8.45 3.85 15.86
CA PHE A 227 8.86 5.20 16.25
C PHE A 227 8.99 6.13 15.03
N SER A 228 8.57 7.40 15.15
CA SER A 228 8.64 8.39 14.04
C SER A 228 7.77 7.96 12.86
N MET A 229 8.34 7.82 11.65
CA MET A 229 7.65 7.17 10.51
C MET A 229 7.07 5.81 10.88
N GLY A 230 7.77 5.01 11.69
CA GLY A 230 7.27 3.76 12.21
C GLY A 230 6.17 3.91 13.25
N GLY A 231 6.14 5.02 13.99
CA GLY A 231 5.04 5.38 14.87
C GLY A 231 3.77 5.70 14.08
N ALA A 232 3.91 6.40 12.95
CA ALA A 232 2.81 6.63 12.00
C ALA A 232 2.33 5.34 11.32
N GLY A 233 3.28 4.46 10.97
CA GLY A 233 3.00 3.07 10.54
C GLY A 233 2.18 2.31 11.57
N CYS A 234 2.62 2.35 12.82
CA CYS A 234 1.96 1.70 13.94
C CYS A 234 0.53 2.20 14.12
N TRP A 235 0.29 3.51 14.02
CA TRP A 235 -1.05 4.10 14.10
C TRP A 235 -2.00 3.53 13.04
N HIS A 236 -1.68 3.59 11.74
CA HIS A 236 -2.62 3.15 10.71
C HIS A 236 -2.71 1.63 10.57
N LEU A 237 -1.59 0.88 10.67
CA LEU A 237 -1.64 -0.59 10.65
C LEU A 237 -2.40 -1.14 11.86
N GLY A 238 -2.25 -0.50 13.02
CA GLY A 238 -3.00 -0.83 14.22
C GLY A 238 -4.49 -0.56 14.06
N ALA A 239 -4.87 0.55 13.41
CA ALA A 239 -6.26 0.88 13.18
C ALA A 239 -6.90 0.05 12.04
N HIS A 240 -6.16 -0.29 10.99
CA HIS A 240 -6.66 -1.07 9.87
C HIS A 240 -6.75 -2.58 10.17
N TYR A 241 -5.87 -3.08 11.04
CA TYR A 241 -5.68 -4.51 11.32
C TYR A 241 -5.61 -4.80 12.81
N ALA A 242 -6.44 -4.15 13.62
CA ALA A 242 -6.42 -4.31 15.08
C ALA A 242 -6.59 -5.77 15.54
N ASP A 243 -7.21 -6.62 14.72
CA ASP A 243 -7.37 -8.06 14.93
C ASP A 243 -6.12 -8.90 14.60
N HIS A 244 -5.02 -8.28 14.18
CA HIS A 244 -3.73 -8.95 13.97
C HIS A 244 -2.78 -8.79 15.16
N TRP A 245 -3.08 -7.86 16.09
CA TRP A 245 -2.14 -7.43 17.12
C TRP A 245 -2.71 -7.64 18.51
N VAL A 246 -1.93 -8.28 19.40
CA VAL A 246 -2.31 -8.44 20.82
C VAL A 246 -2.20 -7.12 21.60
N ALA A 247 -1.31 -6.23 21.15
CA ALA A 247 -1.15 -4.88 21.66
C ALA A 247 -0.35 -4.04 20.65
N MET A 248 -0.47 -2.72 20.76
CA MET A 248 0.32 -1.80 19.96
C MET A 248 0.90 -0.62 20.76
N SER A 249 2.04 -0.10 20.29
CA SER A 249 2.70 1.08 20.86
C SER A 249 3.22 2.02 19.76
N PRO A 250 2.41 3.00 19.32
CA PRO A 250 2.85 4.04 18.41
C PRO A 250 3.67 5.10 19.16
N GLY A 251 4.92 5.31 18.74
CA GLY A 251 5.83 6.29 19.33
C GLY A 251 6.08 7.50 18.42
N ALA A 252 5.73 8.70 18.89
CA ALA A 252 6.07 10.00 18.28
C ALA A 252 6.02 9.98 16.73
N GLY A 253 4.89 9.63 16.15
CA GLY A 253 4.68 9.58 14.70
C GLY A 253 3.30 10.14 14.35
N PHE A 254 3.18 10.75 13.16
CA PHE A 254 1.93 11.40 12.73
C PHE A 254 0.73 10.45 12.71
N ALA A 255 -0.47 10.98 12.99
CA ALA A 255 -1.73 10.23 12.96
C ALA A 255 -2.71 10.75 11.90
N GLU A 256 -2.46 11.94 11.35
CA GLU A 256 -3.29 12.57 10.32
C GLU A 256 -2.43 13.43 9.39
N THR A 257 -3.01 13.89 8.28
CA THR A 257 -2.30 14.60 7.22
C THR A 257 -2.27 16.12 7.42
N ALA A 258 -3.44 16.75 7.61
CA ALA A 258 -3.58 18.20 7.51
C ALA A 258 -2.93 19.00 8.66
N GLN A 259 -3.17 18.61 9.92
CA GLN A 259 -2.59 19.31 11.08
C GLN A 259 -1.10 19.01 11.22
N TYR A 260 -0.66 17.78 10.92
CA TYR A 260 0.76 17.40 10.94
C TYR A 260 1.58 18.21 9.92
N THR A 261 1.01 18.47 8.75
CA THR A 261 1.65 19.30 7.70
C THR A 261 1.37 20.79 7.86
N HIS A 262 0.65 21.17 8.92
CA HIS A 262 0.27 22.56 9.23
C HIS A 262 -0.49 23.27 8.11
N LEU A 263 -1.21 22.52 7.27
CA LEU A 263 -2.02 23.07 6.19
C LEU A 263 -3.13 23.96 6.77
N GLN A 264 -3.30 25.14 6.17
CA GLN A 264 -4.45 26.00 6.44
C GLN A 264 -5.57 25.69 5.46
N PRO A 265 -6.85 25.90 5.81
CA PRO A 265 -7.97 25.64 4.89
C PRO A 265 -7.85 26.31 3.51
N ALA A 266 -7.19 27.47 3.43
CA ALA A 266 -6.94 28.18 2.18
C ALA A 266 -5.92 27.47 1.25
N ASP A 267 -5.08 26.60 1.82
CA ASP A 267 -4.03 25.85 1.11
C ASP A 267 -4.42 24.39 0.88
N TYR A 268 -5.65 24.00 1.22
CA TYR A 268 -6.10 22.64 1.05
C TYR A 268 -6.17 22.27 -0.45
N PRO A 269 -5.76 21.04 -0.80
CA PRO A 269 -5.92 20.55 -2.16
C PRO A 269 -7.41 20.39 -2.50
N PRO A 270 -7.77 20.06 -3.75
CA PRO A 270 -9.15 19.79 -4.12
C PRO A 270 -9.86 18.81 -3.17
N SER A 271 -11.18 18.97 -3.03
CA SER A 271 -12.00 18.23 -2.05
C SER A 271 -11.88 16.71 -2.19
N TYR A 272 -11.67 16.19 -3.41
CA TYR A 272 -11.43 14.77 -3.63
C TYR A 272 -10.13 14.29 -2.97
N GLU A 273 -9.04 15.07 -3.00
CA GLU A 273 -7.77 14.68 -2.38
C GLU A 273 -7.89 14.70 -0.86
N GLN A 274 -8.62 15.67 -0.31
CA GLN A 274 -8.91 15.73 1.13
C GLN A 274 -9.67 14.48 1.60
N LYS A 275 -10.65 13.99 0.81
CA LYS A 275 -11.37 12.74 1.12
C LYS A 275 -10.42 11.53 1.16
N LEU A 276 -9.43 11.50 0.26
CA LEU A 276 -8.44 10.40 0.18
C LEU A 276 -7.46 10.36 1.35
N TRP A 277 -7.29 11.45 2.11
CA TRP A 277 -6.58 11.40 3.39
C TRP A 277 -7.24 10.42 4.37
N GLY A 278 -8.57 10.26 4.28
CA GLY A 278 -9.35 9.28 5.04
C GLY A 278 -9.01 7.82 4.74
N LEU A 279 -8.03 7.53 3.88
CA LEU A 279 -7.41 6.20 3.78
C LEU A 279 -6.42 5.93 4.93
N TYR A 280 -5.75 6.96 5.46
CA TYR A 280 -4.66 6.82 6.43
C TYR A 280 -4.76 7.75 7.65
N ASP A 281 -5.66 8.72 7.66
CA ASP A 281 -5.89 9.60 8.81
C ASP A 281 -6.62 8.82 9.91
N VAL A 282 -5.88 8.43 10.95
CA VAL A 282 -6.32 7.48 11.98
C VAL A 282 -7.44 7.98 12.90
N PRO A 283 -7.65 9.30 13.14
CA PRO A 283 -8.85 9.76 13.85
C PRO A 283 -10.16 9.27 13.23
N ASP A 284 -10.16 9.00 11.91
CA ASP A 284 -11.29 8.46 11.17
C ASP A 284 -11.50 6.95 11.34
N TYR A 285 -10.60 6.28 12.07
CA TYR A 285 -10.61 4.84 12.39
C TYR A 285 -10.45 4.56 13.89
N VAL A 286 -10.58 5.58 14.75
CA VAL A 286 -10.26 5.47 16.19
C VAL A 286 -11.04 4.35 16.89
N ARG A 287 -12.26 4.03 16.45
CA ARG A 287 -13.06 2.95 17.05
C ARG A 287 -12.40 1.58 16.90
N ASN A 288 -11.64 1.35 15.82
CA ASN A 288 -10.92 0.08 15.62
C ASN A 288 -9.87 -0.15 16.70
N LEU A 289 -9.29 0.94 17.23
CA LEU A 289 -8.31 0.90 18.29
C LEU A 289 -8.90 0.60 19.68
N LEU A 290 -10.23 0.52 19.80
CA LEU A 290 -10.90 0.09 21.02
C LEU A 290 -10.89 -1.43 21.19
N ASN A 291 -10.55 -2.18 20.13
CA ASN A 291 -10.51 -3.64 20.19
C ASN A 291 -9.21 -4.22 20.78
N LEU A 292 -8.17 -3.39 20.99
CA LEU A 292 -6.89 -3.84 21.51
C LEU A 292 -6.25 -2.80 22.45
N PRO A 293 -5.31 -3.21 23.32
CA PRO A 293 -4.52 -2.28 24.12
C PRO A 293 -3.64 -1.37 23.25
N VAL A 294 -3.82 -0.05 23.38
CA VAL A 294 -2.98 0.98 22.76
C VAL A 294 -2.20 1.73 23.83
N ILE A 295 -0.87 1.69 23.74
CA ILE A 295 0.05 2.39 24.65
C ILE A 295 0.87 3.38 23.82
N ALA A 296 0.39 4.60 23.66
CA ALA A 296 1.10 5.63 22.91
C ALA A 296 2.30 6.18 23.69
N TYR A 297 3.35 6.57 22.97
CA TYR A 297 4.53 7.20 23.54
C TYR A 297 4.87 8.52 22.85
N SER A 298 5.27 9.52 23.65
CA SER A 298 5.93 10.72 23.16
C SER A 298 7.07 11.14 24.08
N GLY A 299 8.12 11.74 23.53
CA GLY A 299 9.00 12.57 24.33
C GLY A 299 8.25 13.82 24.80
N GLU A 300 8.41 14.22 26.06
CA GLU A 300 7.71 15.38 26.63
C GLU A 300 7.99 16.70 25.88
N GLU A 301 9.21 16.84 25.32
CA GLU A 301 9.66 18.02 24.56
C GLU A 301 9.61 17.79 23.04
N ASP A 302 9.14 16.63 22.58
CA ASP A 302 9.03 16.32 21.16
C ASP A 302 7.83 17.04 20.53
N ARG A 303 8.06 17.77 19.43
CA ARG A 303 6.96 18.42 18.69
C ARG A 303 5.96 17.42 18.12
N GLN A 304 6.36 16.17 17.88
CA GLN A 304 5.47 15.11 17.39
C GLN A 304 4.53 14.55 18.46
N ILE A 305 4.60 15.03 19.71
CA ILE A 305 3.57 14.77 20.74
C ILE A 305 2.16 15.15 20.26
N GLN A 306 2.06 16.10 19.32
CA GLN A 306 0.81 16.53 18.69
C GLN A 306 -0.01 15.35 18.14
N ALA A 307 0.63 14.32 17.57
CA ALA A 307 -0.11 13.19 17.01
C ALA A 307 -0.84 12.38 18.09
N ALA A 308 -0.18 12.13 19.22
CA ALA A 308 -0.81 11.49 20.36
C ALA A 308 -1.93 12.36 20.97
N GLN A 309 -1.76 13.69 21.00
CA GLN A 309 -2.81 14.61 21.46
C GLN A 309 -4.03 14.65 20.53
N VAL A 310 -3.84 14.51 19.22
CA VAL A 310 -4.95 14.32 18.27
C VAL A 310 -5.69 13.03 18.58
N MET A 311 -4.96 11.94 18.81
CA MET A 311 -5.55 10.66 19.15
C MET A 311 -6.21 10.66 20.53
N GLU A 312 -5.70 11.40 21.53
CA GLU A 312 -6.37 11.60 22.82
C GLU A 312 -7.75 12.23 22.64
N LYS A 313 -7.87 13.25 21.76
CA LYS A 313 -9.18 13.85 21.42
C LYS A 313 -10.09 12.85 20.70
N ALA A 314 -9.53 12.06 19.78
CA ALA A 314 -10.28 11.04 19.07
C ALA A 314 -10.82 9.97 20.04
N PHE A 315 -10.00 9.43 20.95
CA PHE A 315 -10.44 8.50 22.00
C PHE A 315 -11.50 9.13 22.92
N ALA A 316 -11.28 10.38 23.35
CA ALA A 316 -12.23 11.09 24.20
C ALA A 316 -13.61 11.27 23.54
N SER A 317 -13.65 11.44 22.21
CA SER A 317 -14.91 11.50 21.45
C SER A 317 -15.71 10.18 21.48
N GLN A 318 -15.04 9.06 21.77
CA GLN A 318 -15.64 7.75 21.95
C GLN A 318 -15.91 7.41 23.43
N GLY A 319 -15.68 8.36 24.35
CA GLY A 319 -15.82 8.15 25.79
C GLY A 319 -14.63 7.43 26.44
N GLU A 320 -13.53 7.25 25.70
CA GLU A 320 -12.37 6.47 26.12
C GLU A 320 -11.14 7.34 26.38
N LYS A 321 -10.19 6.82 27.16
CA LYS A 321 -8.92 7.51 27.44
C LYS A 321 -7.76 6.74 26.82
N LEU A 322 -7.02 7.40 25.93
CA LEU A 322 -5.75 6.88 25.41
C LEU A 322 -4.73 6.73 26.56
N THR A 323 -4.09 5.56 26.66
CA THR A 323 -2.91 5.40 27.51
C THR A 323 -1.72 6.04 26.78
N HIS A 324 -1.38 7.27 27.16
CA HIS A 324 -0.26 8.01 26.60
C HIS A 324 0.83 8.19 27.67
N LEU A 325 1.99 7.59 27.43
CA LEU A 325 3.15 7.67 28.32
C LEU A 325 4.16 8.68 27.78
N LEU A 326 4.62 9.57 28.65
CA LEU A 326 5.59 10.61 28.31
C LEU A 326 6.99 10.21 28.79
N GLY A 327 7.99 10.46 27.95
CA GLY A 327 9.40 10.42 28.33
C GLY A 327 9.83 11.75 28.93
N PRO A 328 10.10 11.85 30.25
CA PRO A 328 10.40 13.13 30.89
C PRO A 328 11.64 13.81 30.29
N GLY A 329 11.52 15.10 29.93
CA GLY A 329 12.60 15.89 29.32
C GLY A 329 13.17 15.32 28.01
N MET A 330 12.48 14.38 27.35
CA MET A 330 12.94 13.79 26.10
C MET A 330 12.38 14.54 24.88
N GLY A 331 13.25 14.79 23.90
CA GLY A 331 12.84 15.11 22.53
C GLY A 331 12.51 13.85 21.71
N HIS A 332 12.92 13.81 20.44
CA HIS A 332 12.57 12.75 19.49
C HIS A 332 13.35 11.43 19.70
N ARG A 333 13.19 10.80 20.88
CA ARG A 333 13.75 9.49 21.25
C ARG A 333 13.00 8.88 22.45
N TYR A 334 13.22 7.59 22.71
CA TYR A 334 12.70 6.93 23.92
C TYR A 334 13.45 7.35 25.19
N HIS A 335 12.69 7.60 26.25
CA HIS A 335 13.18 7.58 27.62
C HIS A 335 13.32 6.11 28.08
N PRO A 336 14.46 5.66 28.62
CA PRO A 336 14.67 4.25 28.97
C PRO A 336 13.62 3.69 29.95
N ASP A 337 13.31 4.40 31.02
CA ASP A 337 12.35 3.91 32.03
C ASP A 337 10.92 3.89 31.50
N THR A 338 10.57 4.84 30.64
CA THR A 338 9.24 4.87 30.03
C THR A 338 9.10 3.73 29.02
N LEU A 339 10.16 3.43 28.24
CA LEU A 339 10.19 2.27 27.35
C LEU A 339 10.07 0.95 28.15
N ALA A 340 10.76 0.83 29.29
CA ALA A 340 10.61 -0.33 30.15
C ALA A 340 9.18 -0.51 30.66
N GLU A 341 8.50 0.58 31.05
CA GLU A 341 7.10 0.54 31.46
C GLU A 341 6.15 0.18 30.29
N ILE A 342 6.41 0.69 29.09
CA ILE A 342 5.66 0.31 27.88
C ILE A 342 5.77 -1.20 27.65
N LEU A 343 7.01 -1.74 27.65
CA LEU A 343 7.24 -3.16 27.44
C LEU A 343 6.60 -4.02 28.53
N ARG A 344 6.60 -3.59 29.79
CA ARG A 344 5.92 -4.28 30.89
C ARG A 344 4.40 -4.38 30.67
N ARG A 345 3.78 -3.30 30.18
CA ARG A 345 2.34 -3.30 29.87
C ARG A 345 2.01 -4.16 28.66
N ILE A 346 2.83 -4.09 27.61
CA ILE A 346 2.70 -4.96 26.44
C ILE A 346 2.83 -6.43 26.83
N ASP A 347 3.80 -6.78 27.69
CA ASP A 347 3.99 -8.16 28.14
C ASP A 347 2.74 -8.71 28.83
N THR A 348 2.00 -7.87 29.58
CA THR A 348 0.72 -8.28 30.19
C THR A 348 -0.30 -8.73 29.11
N ALA A 349 -0.39 -8.00 28.00
CA ALA A 349 -1.25 -8.38 26.88
C ALA A 349 -0.72 -9.64 26.18
N VAL A 350 0.59 -9.73 25.96
CA VAL A 350 1.25 -10.92 25.37
C VAL A 350 1.01 -12.18 26.18
N GLN A 351 1.07 -12.13 27.53
CA GLN A 351 0.77 -13.29 28.38
C GLN A 351 -0.71 -13.70 28.32
N THR A 352 -1.61 -12.75 28.08
CA THR A 352 -3.05 -13.01 27.93
C THR A 352 -3.36 -13.64 26.57
N GLY A 353 -2.69 -13.15 25.51
CA GLY A 353 -2.98 -13.52 24.13
C GLY A 353 -4.20 -12.79 23.57
N LEU A 354 -4.25 -12.69 22.25
CA LEU A 354 -5.37 -12.13 21.51
C LEU A 354 -6.52 -13.15 21.45
N ASP A 355 -7.70 -12.80 21.95
CA ASP A 355 -8.90 -13.62 21.73
C ASP A 355 -9.32 -13.48 20.26
N PRO A 356 -9.32 -14.56 19.44
CA PRO A 356 -9.75 -14.48 18.05
C PRO A 356 -11.26 -14.22 17.90
N HIS A 357 -12.03 -14.34 18.97
CA HIS A 357 -13.48 -14.18 18.96
C HIS A 357 -13.95 -13.35 20.16
N PRO A 358 -13.52 -12.07 20.27
CA PRO A 358 -13.86 -11.23 21.40
C PRO A 358 -15.37 -10.99 21.45
N LYS A 359 -15.90 -10.79 22.66
CA LYS A 359 -17.35 -10.58 22.86
C LYS A 359 -17.88 -9.35 22.14
N GLN A 360 -17.08 -8.28 22.10
CA GLN A 360 -17.41 -7.01 21.47
C GLN A 360 -16.40 -6.72 20.36
N VAL A 361 -16.88 -6.19 19.25
CA VAL A 361 -16.08 -5.79 18.09
C VAL A 361 -16.58 -4.44 17.59
N HIS A 362 -15.63 -3.54 17.37
CA HIS A 362 -15.83 -2.23 16.76
C HIS A 362 -15.13 -2.17 15.41
N LEU A 363 -15.88 -1.94 14.35
CA LEU A 363 -15.35 -1.60 13.03
C LEU A 363 -15.79 -0.18 12.68
N GLN A 364 -14.84 0.64 12.24
CA GLN A 364 -15.02 1.93 11.63
C GLN A 364 -14.14 2.00 10.39
N THR A 365 -14.70 2.45 9.28
CA THR A 365 -13.96 2.59 8.03
C THR A 365 -14.57 3.64 7.13
N ARG A 366 -13.80 4.10 6.15
CA ARG A 366 -14.24 4.96 5.04
C ARG A 366 -14.20 4.26 3.69
N THR A 367 -13.65 3.06 3.63
CA THR A 367 -13.49 2.31 2.37
C THR A 367 -13.53 0.81 2.63
N LEU A 368 -14.00 0.03 1.65
CA LEU A 368 -14.01 -1.42 1.77
C LEU A 368 -12.62 -2.09 1.71
N ARG A 369 -11.54 -1.31 1.51
CA ARG A 369 -10.16 -1.82 1.65
C ARG A 369 -9.90 -2.39 3.05
N TYR A 370 -10.29 -1.63 4.08
CA TYR A 370 -10.13 -1.98 5.49
C TYR A 370 -11.50 -2.30 6.07
N SER A 371 -12.06 -3.43 5.61
CA SER A 371 -13.45 -3.79 5.84
C SER A 371 -13.67 -4.81 6.95
N GLN A 372 -12.61 -5.38 7.53
CA GLN A 372 -12.69 -6.51 8.45
C GLN A 372 -12.12 -6.17 9.82
N MET A 373 -12.76 -6.69 10.86
CA MET A 373 -12.27 -6.68 12.23
C MET A 373 -12.74 -7.95 12.94
N PHE A 374 -11.82 -8.84 13.30
CA PHE A 374 -12.10 -10.15 13.90
C PHE A 374 -13.14 -10.94 13.09
N TRP A 375 -14.31 -11.20 13.68
CA TRP A 375 -15.39 -11.98 13.10
C TRP A 375 -16.43 -11.12 12.38
N VAL A 376 -16.18 -9.82 12.19
CA VAL A 376 -17.06 -8.86 11.50
C VAL A 376 -16.39 -8.37 10.23
N GLN A 377 -17.15 -8.29 9.14
CA GLN A 377 -16.70 -7.64 7.92
C GLN A 377 -17.82 -6.84 7.25
N ALA A 378 -17.54 -5.60 6.86
CA ALA A 378 -18.37 -4.83 5.95
C ALA A 378 -18.22 -5.36 4.50
N LEU A 379 -19.33 -5.70 3.85
CA LEU A 379 -19.35 -6.14 2.45
C LEU A 379 -19.82 -5.03 1.51
N GLY A 380 -20.53 -4.03 2.03
CA GLY A 380 -21.04 -2.90 1.25
C GLY A 380 -21.24 -1.68 2.14
N LEU A 381 -20.98 -0.50 1.59
CA LEU A 381 -21.21 0.79 2.23
C LEU A 381 -22.43 1.47 1.59
N GLY A 382 -23.03 2.42 2.29
CA GLY A 382 -24.01 3.33 1.67
C GLY A 382 -23.31 4.34 0.76
N GLU A 383 -22.14 4.82 1.17
CA GLU A 383 -21.26 5.67 0.39
C GLU A 383 -19.82 5.61 0.91
N HIS A 384 -18.86 5.31 0.03
CA HIS A 384 -17.43 5.42 0.31
C HIS A 384 -17.04 6.86 0.71
N TRP A 385 -15.98 6.96 1.52
CA TRP A 385 -15.40 8.19 2.07
C TRP A 385 -16.25 8.89 3.15
N LYS A 386 -17.42 8.33 3.49
CA LYS A 386 -18.18 8.68 4.68
C LYS A 386 -17.87 7.72 5.82
N ASP A 387 -18.03 8.21 7.04
CA ASP A 387 -17.90 7.44 8.27
C ASP A 387 -18.90 6.26 8.28
N ALA A 388 -18.36 5.04 8.22
CA ALA A 388 -19.11 3.79 8.27
C ALA A 388 -18.70 2.97 9.49
N ARG A 389 -19.67 2.35 10.15
CA ARG A 389 -19.45 1.68 11.45
C ARG A 389 -20.25 0.39 11.57
N ILE A 390 -19.65 -0.60 12.22
CA ILE A 390 -20.33 -1.77 12.78
C ILE A 390 -19.87 -1.94 14.21
N ASP A 391 -20.80 -1.87 15.15
CA ASP A 391 -20.60 -2.31 16.53
C ASP A 391 -21.34 -3.63 16.71
N ALA A 392 -20.62 -4.69 17.06
CA ALA A 392 -21.19 -6.01 17.21
C ALA A 392 -20.83 -6.60 18.56
N GLU A 393 -21.80 -7.22 19.22
CA GLU A 393 -21.63 -7.92 20.49
C GLU A 393 -22.44 -9.21 20.49
N TYR A 394 -21.91 -10.27 21.10
CA TYR A 394 -22.71 -11.45 21.44
C TYR A 394 -22.77 -11.70 22.95
N ASP A 395 -23.94 -12.11 23.45
CA ASP A 395 -24.14 -12.41 24.87
C ASP A 395 -23.84 -13.87 25.23
N ASP A 396 -23.89 -14.21 26.52
CA ASP A 396 -23.64 -15.58 26.99
C ASP A 396 -24.73 -16.59 26.54
N ALA A 397 -25.89 -16.11 26.12
CA ALA A 397 -26.93 -16.93 25.51
C ALA A 397 -26.70 -17.12 23.99
N GLY A 398 -25.71 -16.43 23.41
CA GLY A 398 -25.36 -16.44 21.99
C GLY A 398 -26.24 -15.55 21.11
N GLN A 399 -27.00 -14.60 21.67
CA GLN A 399 -27.70 -13.60 20.86
C GLN A 399 -26.69 -12.57 20.35
N LEU A 400 -26.74 -12.29 19.04
CA LEU A 400 -25.91 -11.27 18.39
C LEU A 400 -26.66 -9.94 18.34
N THR A 401 -26.04 -8.85 18.78
CA THR A 401 -26.54 -7.48 18.69
C THR A 401 -25.60 -6.66 17.83
N LEU A 402 -26.13 -5.94 16.84
CA LEU A 402 -25.37 -5.05 15.97
C LEU A 402 -26.01 -3.66 15.89
N ALA A 403 -25.16 -2.64 15.84
CA ALA A 403 -25.52 -1.29 15.44
C ALA A 403 -24.66 -0.90 14.23
N THR A 404 -25.29 -0.35 13.20
CA THR A 404 -24.61 0.01 11.95
C THR A 404 -24.83 1.48 11.57
N GLN A 405 -23.84 2.04 10.87
CA GLN A 405 -23.93 3.35 10.24
C GLN A 405 -23.29 3.26 8.86
N ASN A 406 -24.00 3.69 7.81
CA ASN A 406 -23.49 3.68 6.44
C ASN A 406 -23.05 2.28 5.94
N ILE A 407 -23.67 1.21 6.46
CA ILE A 407 -23.42 -0.18 6.04
C ILE A 407 -24.65 -0.69 5.30
N THR A 408 -24.43 -1.33 4.16
CA THR A 408 -25.51 -1.92 3.33
C THR A 408 -25.44 -3.44 3.27
N ALA A 409 -24.27 -4.02 3.52
CA ALA A 409 -24.09 -5.46 3.66
C ALA A 409 -22.93 -5.78 4.59
N LEU A 410 -23.03 -6.88 5.32
CA LEU A 410 -21.99 -7.35 6.24
C LEU A 410 -21.94 -8.88 6.33
N ARG A 411 -20.80 -9.38 6.79
CA ARG A 411 -20.51 -10.79 7.04
C ARG A 411 -20.08 -10.98 8.47
N ILE A 412 -20.57 -12.05 9.08
CA ILE A 412 -20.23 -12.50 10.42
C ILE A 412 -19.71 -13.94 10.36
N THR A 413 -18.45 -14.13 10.77
CA THR A 413 -17.76 -15.43 10.77
C THR A 413 -17.71 -16.06 12.17
N LEU A 414 -18.53 -15.56 13.10
CA LEU A 414 -18.59 -16.06 14.48
C LEU A 414 -19.03 -17.55 14.51
N PRO A 415 -18.29 -18.44 15.22
CA PRO A 415 -18.62 -19.86 15.30
C PRO A 415 -20.03 -20.12 15.79
N ALA A 416 -20.72 -21.13 15.24
CA ALA A 416 -22.09 -21.46 15.63
C ALA A 416 -22.23 -21.80 17.12
N ALA A 417 -21.18 -22.34 17.76
CA ALA A 417 -21.17 -22.60 19.20
C ALA A 417 -21.30 -21.32 20.05
N LYS A 418 -20.95 -20.15 19.50
CA LYS A 418 -21.04 -18.84 20.16
C LYS A 418 -22.32 -18.06 19.80
N ALA A 419 -23.13 -18.57 18.86
CA ALA A 419 -24.31 -17.87 18.37
C ALA A 419 -25.55 -18.76 18.32
N ASN A 420 -26.64 -18.36 18.97
CA ASN A 420 -27.91 -19.09 19.00
C ASN A 420 -28.81 -18.82 17.78
N GLY A 421 -28.34 -17.98 16.85
CA GLY A 421 -29.05 -17.58 15.63
C GLY A 421 -29.98 -16.36 15.78
N ARG A 422 -30.25 -15.87 16.99
CA ARG A 422 -31.00 -14.63 17.21
C ARG A 422 -30.11 -13.43 16.96
N ILE A 423 -30.61 -12.51 16.14
CA ILE A 423 -29.88 -11.30 15.74
C ILE A 423 -30.77 -10.09 16.02
N LEU A 424 -30.23 -9.08 16.69
CA LEU A 424 -30.81 -7.76 16.84
C LEU A 424 -29.90 -6.77 16.10
N ILE A 425 -30.34 -6.26 14.95
CA ILE A 425 -29.55 -5.31 14.14
C ILE A 425 -30.35 -4.03 13.91
N ASP A 426 -29.82 -2.89 14.35
CA ASP A 426 -30.49 -1.58 14.21
C ASP A 426 -31.93 -1.57 14.73
N GLY A 427 -32.17 -2.28 15.84
CA GLY A 427 -33.50 -2.46 16.45
C GLY A 427 -34.39 -3.52 15.78
N GLN A 428 -33.94 -4.15 14.69
CA GLN A 428 -34.67 -5.19 13.96
C GLN A 428 -34.29 -6.58 14.45
N GLN A 429 -35.29 -7.43 14.70
CA GLN A 429 -35.08 -8.81 15.11
C GLN A 429 -35.12 -9.76 13.91
N LEU A 430 -34.12 -10.63 13.82
CA LEU A 430 -33.96 -11.63 12.77
C LEU A 430 -33.56 -12.97 13.38
N MET A 431 -33.89 -14.05 12.66
CA MET A 431 -33.39 -15.39 12.94
C MET A 431 -32.50 -15.83 11.80
N ALA A 432 -31.26 -16.17 12.11
CA ALA A 432 -30.30 -16.67 11.14
C ALA A 432 -30.79 -17.97 10.51
N LYS A 433 -30.74 -18.03 9.18
CA LYS A 433 -31.03 -19.18 8.33
C LYS A 433 -29.72 -19.80 7.84
N ARG A 434 -28.73 -19.94 8.71
CA ARG A 434 -27.42 -20.53 8.37
C ARG A 434 -27.30 -21.96 8.86
N SER A 435 -26.49 -22.78 8.18
CA SER A 435 -25.98 -24.00 8.81
C SER A 435 -24.90 -23.65 9.84
N ALA A 436 -24.52 -24.60 10.69
CA ALA A 436 -23.46 -24.39 11.69
C ALA A 436 -22.07 -24.11 11.07
N GLN A 437 -21.91 -24.33 9.76
CA GLN A 437 -20.64 -24.23 9.02
C GLN A 437 -20.58 -22.99 8.11
N ASP A 438 -21.68 -22.25 7.95
CA ASP A 438 -21.75 -21.11 7.04
C ASP A 438 -21.52 -19.77 7.77
N ASP A 439 -20.86 -18.85 7.08
CA ASP A 439 -20.82 -17.43 7.46
C ASP A 439 -22.25 -16.85 7.42
N LEU A 440 -22.61 -16.04 8.42
CA LEU A 440 -23.85 -15.26 8.36
C LEU A 440 -23.61 -14.03 7.49
N ARG A 441 -24.46 -13.83 6.48
CA ARG A 441 -24.44 -12.66 5.61
C ARG A 441 -25.75 -11.90 5.73
N LEU A 442 -25.64 -10.62 6.09
CA LEU A 442 -26.78 -9.72 6.20
C LEU A 442 -26.67 -8.64 5.13
N ALA A 443 -27.80 -8.31 4.50
CA ALA A 443 -27.90 -7.21 3.55
C ALA A 443 -29.13 -6.37 3.83
N LEU A 444 -29.03 -5.06 3.59
CA LEU A 444 -30.13 -4.13 3.71
C LEU A 444 -30.95 -4.15 2.41
N GLN A 445 -32.24 -4.44 2.51
CA GLN A 445 -33.21 -4.38 1.41
C GLN A 445 -34.27 -3.33 1.74
N GLY A 446 -34.17 -2.17 1.10
CA GLY A 446 -34.95 -0.99 1.52
C GLY A 446 -34.49 -0.53 2.90
N ASP A 447 -35.39 -0.57 3.87
CA ASP A 447 -35.13 -0.24 5.29
C ASP A 447 -35.01 -1.48 6.19
N ARG A 448 -35.00 -2.70 5.61
CA ARG A 448 -35.01 -3.96 6.37
C ARG A 448 -33.75 -4.77 6.17
N TRP A 449 -33.16 -5.21 7.27
CA TRP A 449 -32.08 -6.20 7.23
C TRP A 449 -32.64 -7.58 6.92
N VAL A 450 -31.96 -8.31 6.05
CA VAL A 450 -32.31 -9.68 5.69
C VAL A 450 -31.09 -10.59 5.74
N ASP A 451 -31.31 -11.84 6.15
CA ASP A 451 -30.32 -12.90 6.03
C ASP A 451 -30.26 -13.41 4.58
N VAL A 452 -29.12 -13.20 3.93
CA VAL A 452 -28.83 -13.61 2.55
C VAL A 452 -27.81 -14.75 2.49
N SER A 453 -27.51 -15.42 3.60
CA SER A 453 -26.47 -16.47 3.69
C SER A 453 -26.71 -17.63 2.72
N GLN A 454 -27.98 -17.98 2.46
CA GLN A 454 -28.36 -19.04 1.52
C GLN A 454 -28.65 -18.52 0.10
N THR A 455 -28.56 -17.21 -0.12
CA THR A 455 -28.83 -16.62 -1.43
C THR A 455 -27.59 -16.78 -2.30
N LYS A 456 -27.76 -17.33 -3.51
CA LYS A 456 -26.70 -17.29 -4.50
C LYS A 456 -26.42 -15.82 -4.84
N GLU A 457 -25.18 -15.38 -4.62
CA GLU A 457 -24.75 -14.05 -5.05
C GLU A 457 -25.08 -13.87 -6.53
N GLN A 458 -25.87 -12.85 -6.84
CA GLN A 458 -26.03 -12.42 -8.22
C GLN A 458 -24.84 -11.50 -8.55
N PRO A 459 -24.19 -11.68 -9.72
CA PRO A 459 -23.04 -10.86 -10.11
C PRO A 459 -23.51 -9.46 -10.53
N THR A 460 -23.87 -8.64 -9.55
CA THR A 460 -24.09 -7.21 -9.74
C THR A 460 -22.75 -6.48 -9.68
N LEU A 461 -22.59 -5.49 -10.55
CA LEU A 461 -21.40 -4.65 -10.54
C LEU A 461 -21.54 -3.67 -9.38
N ALA A 462 -20.74 -3.86 -8.35
CA ALA A 462 -20.74 -3.03 -7.14
C ALA A 462 -19.34 -2.93 -6.56
N LYS A 463 -19.09 -1.89 -5.79
CA LYS A 463 -17.89 -1.79 -4.95
C LYS A 463 -17.97 -2.88 -3.89
N ARG A 464 -16.86 -3.60 -3.70
CA ARG A 464 -16.73 -4.69 -2.74
C ARG A 464 -15.32 -4.71 -2.17
N PRO A 465 -15.05 -5.40 -1.05
CA PRO A 465 -13.69 -5.51 -0.52
C PRO A 465 -12.70 -6.01 -1.60
N GLY A 466 -11.60 -5.29 -1.78
CA GLY A 466 -10.59 -5.53 -2.82
C GLY A 466 -10.93 -4.97 -4.21
N LEU A 467 -12.13 -4.41 -4.40
CA LEU A 467 -12.59 -3.75 -5.63
C LEU A 467 -13.47 -2.54 -5.29
N GLN A 468 -12.87 -1.46 -4.81
CA GLN A 468 -13.53 -0.23 -4.37
C GLN A 468 -12.87 1.10 -4.80
N GLY A 469 -11.66 1.07 -5.37
CA GLY A 469 -10.87 2.28 -5.62
C GLY A 469 -10.18 2.83 -4.36
N PRO A 470 -9.45 3.95 -4.45
CA PRO A 470 -9.26 4.84 -5.62
C PRO A 470 -8.23 4.25 -6.61
N ILE A 471 -7.78 5.04 -7.59
CA ILE A 471 -6.81 4.59 -8.62
C ILE A 471 -5.62 3.83 -8.03
N ASP A 472 -5.03 4.32 -6.94
CA ASP A 472 -3.86 3.71 -6.31
C ASP A 472 -4.12 2.33 -5.66
N ASP A 473 -5.37 1.91 -5.47
CA ASP A 473 -5.70 0.61 -4.85
C ASP A 473 -5.16 -0.57 -5.67
N ILE A 474 -4.95 -0.39 -6.97
CA ILE A 474 -4.32 -1.39 -7.84
C ILE A 474 -2.92 -1.81 -7.36
N PHE A 475 -2.18 -0.91 -6.70
CA PHE A 475 -0.79 -1.14 -6.29
C PHE A 475 -0.67 -1.91 -4.96
N MET A 476 -1.81 -2.36 -4.41
CA MET A 476 -1.85 -3.12 -3.18
C MET A 476 -1.94 -4.64 -3.40
N GLU A 477 -1.98 -5.07 -4.66
CA GLU A 477 -2.16 -6.46 -5.10
C GLU A 477 -1.36 -6.70 -6.40
N PRO A 478 -1.18 -7.96 -6.84
CA PRO A 478 -0.45 -8.26 -8.07
C PRO A 478 -1.04 -7.54 -9.30
N PHE A 479 -0.19 -6.77 -10.00
CA PHE A 479 -0.58 -6.04 -11.20
C PHE A 479 0.37 -6.32 -12.38
N LEU A 480 -0.02 -5.82 -13.56
CA LEU A 480 0.74 -5.89 -14.80
C LEU A 480 0.52 -4.61 -15.61
N VAL A 481 1.61 -3.94 -15.98
CA VAL A 481 1.57 -2.79 -16.89
C VAL A 481 1.50 -3.28 -18.33
N VAL A 482 0.57 -2.73 -19.09
CA VAL A 482 0.30 -3.10 -20.48
C VAL A 482 0.62 -1.92 -21.39
N LEU A 483 1.69 -2.09 -22.16
CA LEU A 483 2.22 -1.07 -23.07
C LEU A 483 1.49 -1.13 -24.43
N PRO A 484 1.12 0.01 -25.01
CA PRO A 484 0.55 0.05 -26.35
C PRO A 484 1.59 -0.37 -27.40
N THR A 485 1.13 -1.00 -28.48
CA THR A 485 1.94 -1.30 -29.68
C THR A 485 1.53 -0.49 -30.91
N GLY A 486 0.33 0.08 -30.91
CA GLY A 486 -0.18 0.96 -31.96
C GLY A 486 0.18 2.43 -31.75
N LYS A 487 -0.38 3.29 -32.61
CA LYS A 487 -0.29 4.76 -32.49
C LYS A 487 -1.56 5.32 -31.89
N SER A 488 -1.43 6.26 -30.96
CA SER A 488 -2.59 6.88 -30.32
C SER A 488 -3.27 7.83 -31.29
N HIS A 489 -4.42 8.36 -30.89
CA HIS A 489 -5.18 9.30 -31.69
C HIS A 489 -4.40 10.59 -32.03
N SER A 490 -3.42 10.98 -31.21
CA SER A 490 -2.55 12.12 -31.45
C SER A 490 -1.10 11.85 -31.03
N ALA A 491 -0.16 12.60 -31.61
CA ALA A 491 1.26 12.53 -31.25
C ALA A 491 1.51 13.03 -29.82
N GLU A 492 0.66 13.94 -29.34
CA GLU A 492 0.68 14.44 -27.96
C GLU A 492 0.39 13.33 -26.94
N ILE A 493 -0.57 12.45 -27.23
CA ILE A 493 -0.86 11.28 -26.38
C ILE A 493 0.30 10.30 -26.40
N ASP A 494 0.85 9.98 -27.58
CA ASP A 494 1.99 9.05 -27.70
C ASP A 494 3.19 9.56 -26.88
N ALA A 495 3.52 10.85 -26.99
CA ALA A 495 4.62 11.48 -26.25
C ALA A 495 4.37 11.44 -24.73
N TRP A 496 3.15 11.72 -24.28
CA TRP A 496 2.80 11.66 -22.87
C TRP A 496 2.87 10.22 -22.33
N VAL A 497 2.32 9.24 -23.04
CA VAL A 497 2.33 7.82 -22.63
C VAL A 497 3.77 7.33 -22.47
N GLN A 498 4.64 7.63 -23.44
CA GLN A 498 6.04 7.25 -23.36
C GLN A 498 6.72 7.87 -22.13
N ALA A 499 6.52 9.18 -21.89
CA ALA A 499 7.11 9.88 -20.76
C ALA A 499 6.59 9.36 -19.41
N GLU A 500 5.29 9.11 -19.29
CA GLU A 500 4.67 8.66 -18.05
C GLU A 500 5.03 7.21 -17.71
N VAL A 501 5.11 6.32 -18.70
CA VAL A 501 5.60 4.94 -18.49
C VAL A 501 7.06 4.94 -18.04
N GLN A 502 7.92 5.77 -18.66
CA GLN A 502 9.31 5.91 -18.25
C GLN A 502 9.44 6.47 -16.83
N HIS A 503 8.62 7.48 -16.47
CA HIS A 503 8.55 8.02 -15.12
C HIS A 503 8.10 6.96 -14.12
N LEU A 504 7.03 6.21 -14.41
CA LEU A 504 6.54 5.11 -13.58
C LEU A 504 7.63 4.06 -13.36
N GLN A 505 8.31 3.60 -14.42
CA GLN A 505 9.38 2.61 -14.32
C GLN A 505 10.52 3.11 -13.42
N SER A 506 10.97 4.36 -13.64
CA SER A 506 12.03 4.96 -12.83
C SER A 506 11.62 5.10 -11.36
N ARG A 507 10.40 5.56 -11.09
CA ARG A 507 9.89 5.81 -9.74
C ARG A 507 9.61 4.50 -8.99
N TRP A 508 9.06 3.49 -9.66
CA TRP A 508 8.84 2.18 -9.05
C TRP A 508 10.16 1.53 -8.61
N ARG A 509 11.17 1.59 -9.48
CA ARG A 509 12.49 1.05 -9.18
C ARG A 509 13.23 1.83 -8.09
N ALA A 510 13.22 3.16 -8.16
CA ALA A 510 13.96 4.00 -7.24
C ALA A 510 13.30 4.13 -5.85
N LEU A 511 11.99 4.37 -5.81
CA LEU A 511 11.25 4.67 -4.57
C LEU A 511 10.55 3.44 -4.01
N PHE A 512 9.82 2.67 -4.84
CA PHE A 512 9.13 1.44 -4.39
C PHE A 512 10.09 0.24 -4.28
N ARG A 513 11.36 0.40 -4.68
CA ARG A 513 12.44 -0.60 -4.55
C ARG A 513 12.07 -1.95 -5.18
N GLY A 514 11.24 -1.92 -6.22
CA GLY A 514 10.65 -3.09 -6.86
C GLY A 514 10.94 -3.17 -8.35
N GLU A 515 10.54 -4.28 -8.97
CA GLU A 515 10.57 -4.45 -10.42
C GLU A 515 9.21 -4.10 -10.99
N LEU A 516 9.14 -3.40 -12.12
CA LEU A 516 7.84 -3.08 -12.72
C LEU A 516 7.45 -4.19 -13.71
N PRO A 517 6.42 -5.01 -13.44
CA PRO A 517 5.97 -6.04 -14.37
C PRO A 517 5.33 -5.37 -15.59
N MET A 518 5.88 -5.61 -16.78
CA MET A 518 5.43 -4.99 -18.03
C MET A 518 5.29 -6.02 -19.15
N LYS A 519 4.23 -5.90 -19.96
CA LYS A 519 4.04 -6.61 -21.23
C LYS A 519 3.48 -5.67 -22.29
N LYS A 520 3.66 -6.02 -23.57
CA LYS A 520 2.94 -5.37 -24.66
C LYS A 520 1.49 -5.85 -24.68
N ASP A 521 0.58 -5.01 -25.13
CA ASP A 521 -0.83 -5.37 -25.33
C ASP A 521 -1.05 -6.60 -26.23
N THR A 522 -0.16 -6.84 -27.20
CA THR A 522 -0.14 -8.03 -28.07
C THR A 522 0.27 -9.31 -27.36
N ASP A 523 0.95 -9.20 -26.23
CA ASP A 523 1.55 -10.33 -25.51
C ASP A 523 0.74 -10.71 -24.27
N ILE A 524 -0.40 -10.05 -24.04
CA ILE A 524 -1.31 -10.35 -22.92
C ILE A 524 -2.05 -11.65 -23.16
N THR A 525 -2.01 -12.52 -22.15
CA THR A 525 -2.67 -13.82 -22.14
C THR A 525 -3.93 -13.82 -21.28
N ASP A 526 -4.78 -14.84 -21.44
CA ASP A 526 -5.94 -15.03 -20.55
C ASP A 526 -5.52 -15.27 -19.09
N GLU A 527 -4.34 -15.86 -18.86
CA GLU A 527 -3.79 -16.06 -17.51
C GLU A 527 -3.42 -14.74 -16.85
N ASP A 528 -2.84 -13.79 -17.60
CA ASP A 528 -2.56 -12.46 -17.09
C ASP A 528 -3.86 -11.75 -16.65
N ILE A 529 -4.93 -11.88 -17.44
CA ILE A 529 -6.27 -11.32 -17.14
C ILE A 529 -6.91 -12.00 -15.91
N ALA A 530 -6.67 -13.30 -15.73
CA ALA A 530 -7.21 -14.07 -14.62
C ALA A 530 -6.52 -13.72 -13.29
N GLN A 531 -5.19 -13.62 -13.30
CA GLN A 531 -4.39 -13.52 -12.09
C GLN A 531 -4.10 -12.09 -11.63
N ARG A 532 -3.99 -11.13 -12.55
CA ARG A 532 -3.45 -9.79 -12.24
C ARG A 532 -4.45 -8.67 -12.50
N HIS A 533 -4.29 -7.58 -11.78
CA HIS A 533 -4.86 -6.31 -12.20
C HIS A 533 -4.08 -5.77 -13.41
N LEU A 534 -4.75 -5.03 -14.30
CA LEU A 534 -4.13 -4.54 -15.54
C LEU A 534 -4.04 -3.02 -15.54
N LEU A 535 -2.83 -2.48 -15.70
CA LEU A 535 -2.55 -1.06 -15.82
C LEU A 535 -2.27 -0.72 -17.29
N LEU A 536 -3.28 -0.23 -18.01
CA LEU A 536 -3.23 -0.03 -19.46
C LEU A 536 -2.86 1.41 -19.80
N PHE A 537 -1.87 1.59 -20.68
CA PHE A 537 -1.49 2.89 -21.21
C PHE A 537 -1.91 3.05 -22.67
N GLY A 538 -2.25 4.28 -23.06
CA GLY A 538 -2.71 4.65 -24.40
C GLY A 538 -4.21 4.90 -24.49
N ASP A 539 -4.74 4.69 -25.68
CA ASP A 539 -6.15 4.84 -26.02
C ASP A 539 -6.61 3.63 -26.88
N PRO A 540 -7.89 3.53 -27.28
CA PRO A 540 -8.35 2.45 -28.16
C PRO A 540 -7.66 2.36 -29.52
N SER A 541 -6.94 3.39 -29.96
CA SER A 541 -6.18 3.40 -31.22
C SER A 541 -4.76 2.83 -31.05
N SER A 542 -4.13 3.02 -29.88
CA SER A 542 -2.79 2.53 -29.60
C SER A 542 -2.73 1.21 -28.83
N ASN A 543 -3.76 0.89 -28.04
CA ASN A 543 -3.77 -0.29 -27.19
C ASN A 543 -4.96 -1.21 -27.51
N GLN A 544 -4.68 -2.41 -28.06
CA GLN A 544 -5.72 -3.35 -28.49
C GLN A 544 -6.60 -3.84 -27.33
N LEU A 545 -6.05 -3.87 -26.10
CA LEU A 545 -6.80 -4.29 -24.93
C LEU A 545 -7.75 -3.18 -24.47
N ILE A 546 -7.35 -1.92 -24.53
CA ILE A 546 -8.26 -0.79 -24.29
C ILE A 546 -9.40 -0.82 -25.32
N ALA A 547 -9.08 -1.05 -26.60
CA ALA A 547 -10.09 -1.18 -27.67
C ALA A 547 -11.07 -2.32 -27.41
N ARG A 548 -10.59 -3.48 -26.94
CA ARG A 548 -11.42 -4.64 -26.58
C ARG A 548 -12.32 -4.37 -25.38
N LEU A 549 -11.89 -3.53 -24.44
CA LEU A 549 -12.59 -3.27 -23.18
C LEU A 549 -13.57 -2.10 -23.26
N GLN A 550 -13.47 -1.23 -24.27
CA GLN A 550 -14.17 0.07 -24.31
C GLN A 550 -15.68 -0.02 -24.06
N ASP A 551 -16.38 -1.02 -24.60
CA ASP A 551 -17.83 -1.17 -24.46
C ASP A 551 -18.27 -1.58 -23.04
N GLY A 552 -17.34 -2.08 -22.23
CA GLY A 552 -17.57 -2.43 -20.83
C GLY A 552 -17.08 -1.38 -19.82
N LEU A 553 -16.41 -0.32 -20.29
CA LEU A 553 -15.92 0.77 -19.46
C LEU A 553 -16.94 1.92 -19.42
N PRO A 554 -16.98 2.72 -18.34
CA PRO A 554 -17.96 3.80 -18.20
C PRO A 554 -17.64 5.03 -19.07
N ILE A 555 -16.74 4.93 -20.05
CA ILE A 555 -16.28 6.03 -20.91
C ILE A 555 -16.52 5.69 -22.38
N THR A 556 -16.63 6.71 -23.23
CA THR A 556 -16.80 6.49 -24.67
C THR A 556 -15.82 7.34 -25.46
N PHE A 557 -15.08 6.69 -26.37
CA PHE A 557 -14.25 7.36 -27.35
C PHE A 557 -15.02 7.46 -28.68
N THR A 558 -15.07 8.66 -29.24
CA THR A 558 -15.53 8.94 -30.61
C THR A 558 -14.36 9.50 -31.42
N ASP A 559 -14.54 9.79 -32.71
CA ASP A 559 -13.45 10.35 -33.51
C ASP A 559 -12.94 11.69 -32.95
N ASP A 560 -13.83 12.57 -32.49
CA ASP A 560 -13.44 13.93 -32.03
C ASP A 560 -13.40 14.08 -30.50
N HIS A 561 -14.17 13.26 -29.78
CA HIS A 561 -14.44 13.45 -28.36
C HIS A 561 -14.20 12.21 -27.50
N LEU A 562 -13.68 12.45 -26.29
CA LEU A 562 -13.76 11.54 -25.14
C LEU A 562 -14.97 11.97 -24.30
N THR A 563 -15.91 11.06 -24.06
CA THR A 563 -17.10 11.31 -23.22
C THR A 563 -16.95 10.59 -21.89
N VAL A 564 -17.15 11.34 -20.80
CA VAL A 564 -17.03 10.89 -19.41
C VAL A 564 -18.23 11.40 -18.64
N GLY A 565 -19.14 10.50 -18.25
CA GLY A 565 -20.44 10.88 -17.72
C GLY A 565 -21.23 11.73 -18.73
N GLN A 566 -21.53 12.97 -18.35
CA GLN A 566 -22.23 13.95 -19.20
C GLN A 566 -21.29 14.95 -19.88
N GLU A 567 -19.99 14.87 -19.61
CA GLU A 567 -18.99 15.82 -20.09
C GLU A 567 -18.26 15.28 -21.33
N GLN A 568 -17.86 16.21 -22.21
CA GLN A 568 -17.11 15.90 -23.42
C GLN A 568 -15.79 16.66 -23.44
N PHE A 569 -14.72 15.92 -23.75
CA PHE A 569 -13.36 16.42 -23.83
C PHE A 569 -12.80 16.18 -25.23
N SER A 570 -11.88 17.03 -25.69
CA SER A 570 -11.23 16.86 -27.00
C SER A 570 -10.28 15.66 -26.97
N ARG A 571 -10.46 14.70 -27.88
CA ARG A 571 -9.70 13.44 -27.90
C ARG A 571 -8.21 13.61 -28.17
N GLY A 572 -7.80 14.67 -28.86
CA GLY A 572 -6.38 14.88 -29.21
C GLY A 572 -5.49 15.36 -28.06
N VAL A 573 -6.07 15.87 -26.98
CA VAL A 573 -5.31 16.48 -25.87
C VAL A 573 -5.83 16.11 -24.49
N HIS A 574 -6.83 15.24 -24.39
CA HIS A 574 -7.33 14.72 -23.12
C HIS A 574 -7.27 13.21 -23.06
N LEU A 575 -6.91 12.68 -21.89
CA LEU A 575 -6.76 11.25 -21.64
C LEU A 575 -7.40 10.87 -20.30
N PRO A 576 -8.18 9.78 -20.22
CA PRO A 576 -8.78 9.36 -18.97
C PRO A 576 -7.76 8.58 -18.12
N ALA A 577 -7.60 8.98 -16.87
CA ALA A 577 -7.01 8.17 -15.81
C ALA A 577 -8.15 7.63 -14.94
N LEU A 578 -8.38 6.32 -14.88
CA LEU A 578 -9.48 5.75 -14.08
C LEU A 578 -9.20 4.34 -13.62
N ILE A 579 -9.83 3.93 -12.52
CA ILE A 579 -9.90 2.53 -12.05
C ILE A 579 -11.31 1.98 -12.22
N TYR A 580 -11.42 0.73 -12.68
CA TYR A 580 -12.71 0.06 -12.86
C TYR A 580 -12.58 -1.46 -12.72
N PRO A 581 -13.63 -2.20 -12.32
CA PRO A 581 -13.63 -3.65 -12.42
C PRO A 581 -13.44 -4.08 -13.89
N ASN A 582 -12.46 -4.94 -14.15
CA ASN A 582 -12.09 -5.38 -15.48
C ASN A 582 -13.29 -6.09 -16.16
N PRO A 583 -13.80 -5.60 -17.31
CA PRO A 583 -14.92 -6.23 -18.01
C PRO A 583 -14.68 -7.71 -18.41
N LEU A 584 -13.43 -8.12 -18.60
CA LEU A 584 -13.06 -9.51 -18.90
C LEU A 584 -12.91 -10.39 -17.65
N ASN A 585 -12.70 -9.78 -16.48
CA ASN A 585 -12.64 -10.45 -15.18
C ASN A 585 -13.04 -9.50 -14.07
N ARG A 586 -14.33 -9.49 -13.69
CA ARG A 586 -14.87 -8.57 -12.68
C ARG A 586 -14.31 -8.76 -11.27
N SER A 587 -13.44 -9.74 -11.05
CA SER A 587 -12.68 -9.94 -9.81
C SER A 587 -11.32 -9.26 -9.80
N LYS A 588 -10.96 -8.52 -10.85
CA LYS A 588 -9.72 -7.75 -10.96
C LYS A 588 -10.02 -6.33 -11.45
N TYR A 589 -9.13 -5.39 -11.17
CA TYR A 589 -9.15 -4.06 -11.76
C TYR A 589 -8.58 -4.03 -13.17
N VAL A 590 -9.06 -3.05 -13.93
CA VAL A 590 -8.32 -2.37 -14.98
C VAL A 590 -8.14 -0.90 -14.56
N VAL A 591 -6.94 -0.37 -14.74
CA VAL A 591 -6.64 1.06 -14.58
C VAL A 591 -6.14 1.60 -15.91
N LEU A 592 -6.65 2.75 -16.33
CA LEU A 592 -6.17 3.45 -17.52
C LEU A 592 -5.22 4.58 -17.13
N ASN A 593 -4.12 4.73 -17.88
CA ASN A 593 -3.27 5.92 -17.96
C ASN A 593 -2.92 6.58 -16.61
N SER A 594 -2.51 5.78 -15.63
CA SER A 594 -2.05 6.30 -14.34
C SER A 594 -0.90 5.45 -13.78
N GLY A 595 -0.09 6.04 -12.92
CA GLY A 595 0.79 5.34 -11.98
C GLY A 595 0.33 5.61 -10.54
N PRO A 596 1.20 5.38 -9.53
CA PRO A 596 1.02 5.95 -8.21
C PRO A 596 0.84 7.46 -8.31
N THR A 597 -0.21 7.98 -7.69
CA THR A 597 -0.67 9.34 -7.98
C THR A 597 0.06 10.40 -7.15
N PHE A 598 0.71 9.99 -6.04
CA PHE A 598 1.68 10.84 -5.37
C PHE A 598 3.02 10.85 -6.12
N ARG A 599 3.49 12.07 -6.39
CA ARG A 599 4.74 12.35 -7.11
C ARG A 599 5.81 13.00 -6.21
N GLU A 600 6.93 13.37 -6.79
CA GLU A 600 8.16 13.81 -6.12
C GLU A 600 7.94 14.93 -5.08
N ASP A 601 7.06 15.90 -5.33
CA ASP A 601 6.80 17.01 -4.40
C ASP A 601 6.15 16.56 -3.09
N HIS A 602 5.61 15.33 -3.06
CA HIS A 602 5.04 14.69 -1.87
C HIS A 602 6.08 13.91 -1.06
N ASP A 603 7.25 13.60 -1.64
CA ASP A 603 8.31 12.82 -0.98
C ASP A 603 8.92 13.55 0.23
N ARG A 604 8.62 14.84 0.43
CA ARG A 604 9.04 15.60 1.62
C ARG A 604 8.53 15.01 2.95
N THR A 605 7.38 14.32 2.98
CA THR A 605 6.84 13.64 4.17
C THR A 605 5.94 12.46 3.80
N ASN A 606 6.03 11.34 4.54
CA ASN A 606 5.14 10.18 4.36
C ASN A 606 3.67 10.51 4.63
N SER A 607 3.37 11.59 5.34
CA SER A 607 1.99 12.06 5.52
C SER A 607 1.37 12.56 4.21
N LEU A 608 2.18 12.98 3.22
CA LEU A 608 1.70 13.45 1.92
C LEU A 608 1.67 12.36 0.84
N GLN A 609 2.26 11.19 1.10
CA GLN A 609 2.23 10.03 0.21
C GLN A 609 0.90 9.26 0.34
N ASN A 610 -0.20 9.99 0.24
CA ASN A 610 -1.56 9.46 0.10
C ASN A 610 -1.96 9.51 -1.38
N PRO A 611 -2.96 8.72 -1.81
CA PRO A 611 -3.57 8.88 -3.13
C PRO A 611 -3.97 10.33 -3.40
N LYS A 612 -3.70 10.80 -4.62
CA LYS A 612 -3.93 12.15 -5.12
C LYS A 612 -5.02 12.22 -6.16
N LEU A 613 -5.33 11.11 -6.83
CA LEU A 613 -6.48 11.04 -7.74
C LEU A 613 -7.54 10.09 -7.17
N PRO A 614 -8.84 10.41 -7.35
CA PRO A 614 -9.95 9.58 -6.90
C PRO A 614 -10.15 8.39 -7.86
N ASP A 615 -11.37 7.90 -8.05
CA ASP A 615 -11.61 6.74 -8.93
C ASP A 615 -11.38 7.07 -10.42
N TRP A 616 -11.50 8.35 -10.79
CA TRP A 616 -11.27 8.82 -12.16
C TRP A 616 -10.81 10.28 -12.20
N ALA A 617 -10.05 10.62 -13.24
CA ALA A 617 -9.60 11.95 -13.59
C ALA A 617 -9.43 12.10 -15.11
N ILE A 618 -9.56 13.33 -15.60
CA ILE A 618 -9.31 13.69 -16.99
C ILE A 618 -8.04 14.53 -17.04
N LEU A 619 -7.02 13.98 -17.69
CA LEU A 619 -5.73 14.62 -17.88
C LEU A 619 -5.81 15.55 -19.08
N ASP A 620 -5.44 16.82 -18.91
CA ASP A 620 -5.27 17.79 -19.98
C ASP A 620 -3.78 17.94 -20.32
N LEU A 621 -3.39 17.34 -21.44
CA LEU A 621 -2.01 17.16 -21.88
C LEU A 621 -1.37 18.44 -22.42
N ARG A 622 -2.14 19.54 -22.52
CA ARG A 622 -1.59 20.86 -22.87
C ARG A 622 -0.67 21.41 -21.79
N GLN A 623 -0.78 20.90 -20.57
CA GLN A 623 0.16 21.16 -19.49
C GLN A 623 1.02 19.90 -19.26
N PRO A 624 2.35 20.01 -19.34
CA PRO A 624 3.22 18.86 -19.13
C PRO A 624 3.16 18.36 -17.68
N PRO A 625 3.54 17.08 -17.44
CA PRO A 625 3.68 16.53 -16.09
C PRO A 625 4.64 17.35 -15.23
N SER A 626 4.46 17.26 -13.90
CA SER A 626 5.25 17.94 -12.89
C SER A 626 5.54 17.03 -11.69
N GLY A 627 6.31 17.53 -10.71
CA GLY A 627 6.55 16.85 -9.44
C GLY A 627 5.29 16.68 -8.58
N SER A 628 4.17 17.31 -8.93
CA SER A 628 2.92 17.24 -8.17
C SER A 628 1.76 16.56 -8.92
N ALA A 629 1.79 16.50 -10.25
CA ALA A 629 0.69 15.93 -11.04
C ALA A 629 1.15 15.36 -12.40
N PRO A 630 0.48 14.30 -12.93
CA PRO A 630 0.80 13.69 -14.24
C PRO A 630 0.44 14.57 -15.45
N ALA A 631 -0.47 15.51 -15.26
CA ALA A 631 -0.87 16.55 -16.21
C ALA A 631 -1.71 17.58 -15.44
N ARG A 632 -2.27 18.58 -16.13
CA ARG A 632 -3.38 19.34 -15.55
C ARG A 632 -4.58 18.42 -15.37
N ILE A 633 -5.23 18.48 -14.20
CA ILE A 633 -6.49 17.76 -13.97
C ILE A 633 -7.65 18.65 -14.43
N ALA A 634 -8.31 18.27 -15.52
CA ALA A 634 -9.46 18.99 -16.07
C ALA A 634 -10.74 18.71 -15.29
N ALA A 635 -10.93 17.46 -14.88
CA ALA A 635 -12.04 16.99 -14.06
C ALA A 635 -11.59 15.75 -13.28
N ALA A 636 -12.17 15.50 -12.11
CA ALA A 636 -11.91 14.29 -11.32
C ALA A 636 -13.08 14.00 -10.36
N GLY A 637 -13.26 12.74 -10.01
CA GLY A 637 -14.33 12.35 -9.09
C GLY A 637 -14.33 10.87 -8.72
N PHE A 638 -15.38 10.48 -7.99
CA PHE A 638 -15.59 9.09 -7.55
C PHE A 638 -16.72 8.46 -8.35
N PHE A 639 -16.68 7.14 -8.50
CA PHE A 639 -17.88 6.37 -8.83
C PHE A 639 -18.72 6.14 -7.58
N ASP A 640 -20.01 5.85 -7.76
CA ASP A 640 -20.86 5.38 -6.68
C ASP A 640 -20.61 3.90 -6.35
N GLU A 641 -21.42 3.38 -5.41
CA GLU A 641 -21.33 2.00 -4.93
C GLU A 641 -21.65 0.96 -6.01
N LEU A 642 -22.26 1.37 -7.13
CA LEU A 642 -22.58 0.54 -8.30
C LEU A 642 -21.67 0.84 -9.49
N TRP A 643 -20.55 1.52 -9.25
CA TRP A 643 -19.59 1.93 -10.28
C TRP A 643 -20.19 2.86 -11.35
N GLN A 644 -21.17 3.68 -10.99
CA GLN A 644 -21.79 4.68 -11.86
C GLN A 644 -21.22 6.09 -11.59
N TRP A 645 -21.34 6.98 -12.58
CA TRP A 645 -20.90 8.37 -12.47
C TRP A 645 -21.64 9.10 -11.35
N LYS A 646 -20.90 9.58 -10.34
CA LYS A 646 -21.43 10.60 -9.43
C LYS A 646 -21.33 11.97 -10.10
N PRO A 647 -22.33 12.86 -9.92
CA PRO A 647 -22.17 14.26 -10.26
C PRO A 647 -20.90 14.81 -9.59
N VAL A 648 -20.12 15.60 -10.32
CA VAL A 648 -18.99 16.33 -9.73
C VAL A 648 -19.59 17.37 -8.78
N SER A 649 -19.69 17.01 -7.50
CA SER A 649 -20.10 17.96 -6.46
C SER A 649 -18.92 18.91 -6.21
N GLU A 650 -19.13 20.21 -6.41
CA GLU A 650 -18.15 21.28 -6.10
C GLU A 650 -17.56 21.15 -4.69
#